data_AF-A0A819XQA5-F1
#
_entry.id   AF-A0A819XQA5-F1
#
_cell.length_a   1.000
_cell.length_b   1.000
_cell.length_c   1.000
_cell.angle_alpha   90.00
_cell.angle_beta   90.00
_cell.angle_gamma   90.00
#
_symmetry.space_group_name_H-M   'P 1'
#
loop_
_entity.id
_entity.type
_entity.pdbx_description
1 polymer ?
#
loop_
_entity_poly.entity_id
_entity_poly.type
_entity_poly.pdbx_seq_one_letter_code
_entity_poly.pdbx_strand_id
1 'polypeptide(L)'
;MKDSHQVVTKSLDVVSNALTIVAGTGTAGNTSSMLNSPYGIYVNTNFDLYVADYLNNRIQIFQSGQLNGITVAGAASLNRTITLNGPTGIILDADNYLYIVDSNNHRIVGSGPSGFHCLVGCSGSSGSAENQLSYPKMLSFDSYGNMFVTDYSNNRIQKFAILTSLCSETITSTLMNLNTSLNTSQSNILSTITTQSSNIILPLTKNVSYNRPRFNAFPSWDPNGIIFANNSTVGALPMGIFVNTDNTIYVADRGSNEILIWFNNSIGPTQTIQGTFSASISIFVTTNGDIYIDNGQANGQVDKWTLNAIIGDPVMYVSSSCYGLFVDINDTLYCSMFHLHQVITKALHSMSNKTIIVAGTGCSGSTSNMLSGPCGIYVDTNFDLYVADYHNNRIQLFQSEELNSITIAGAGSLDTTITLNEPTGIVLDADNYLYIVDFNNNRIVGSGPNGFRCLVGCSGTSGSASNQLSYPYTLSFDSYGNMFISDYGNNRIQKFILLNNTHDPSYNQPKFCQNASWNPSAITFANSITVGSNPWGILVNTNNTIYVADRTNNEIHIWFNNTIGPTQTIQGNFSEPNSIFVTHNGDIYIDNGAFNHRVDKWILNGNTSVPVMYVNASCYGLVVDTTDTLYCSMFTLHQVVKKWLNDNSSILTITAGIGIAGNTSSMLDGPCGIYVDINLDLYVADYYNNRIQLFQFGQLNGIAVAGAGSLNPTITLNGPTGIILDADSYLFIVDSNNNRIVGSGPNGFRCLVGCSGLSGSASDQLSYPATLSFDSYGNMFVSDYGNNRIQKFILSADSCDETTSTVDPTTTQTQKEHITSTEQITTSKTLITSQSCFPPRITLIPSTSTLSSPIQFRRSQDFYIVSLIELNCNTSISIITQWTITNCTSICSNQIQVDSTIITTSAELYIPARTLVYGIYELKLTVTMVNMSSLTSTLSVYVQITSTGITPNLIQYGTSMITRGTQQDLEFDPGTYSIDYDNNVFNASNWIYEYYCRIYGLYMFPNLQGSLLSIDDMRNDSLNPSCLSNRAGWKFSNSIKSSLTILSNSLQSNRTYQFMVYMENRRNSSLQATGYVLVKVEDTQPQMILISCVIWTLCIPNLEFQFLNPTTQVALFSICNGNCTIIQNITWNIYYSTMNSSSNYTQWILFNQTSSYENIWLFGMNTSNFTATNQLFLLNPQINLWRFEVIYTFPSEISSSSLNFIINQPPVNGSCSITPL
;
A
#
# COMPACT_ATOMS: atom_id res chain seq x y z
N MET A 1 -40.83 4.84 -6.93
CA MET A 1 -40.19 4.84 -8.26
C MET A 1 -41.18 4.41 -9.34
N LYS A 2 -41.61 3.13 -9.37
CA LYS A 2 -42.48 2.58 -10.44
C LYS A 2 -43.79 3.34 -10.66
N ASP A 3 -44.50 3.70 -9.60
CA ASP A 3 -45.81 4.40 -9.70
C ASP A 3 -45.69 5.92 -9.62
N SER A 4 -44.51 6.43 -9.24
CA SER A 4 -44.27 7.85 -9.01
C SER A 4 -43.55 8.54 -10.16
N HIS A 5 -43.12 7.83 -11.20
CA HIS A 5 -42.47 8.39 -12.40
C HIS A 5 -41.26 9.32 -12.11
N GLN A 6 -40.61 9.10 -10.96
CA GLN A 6 -39.50 9.91 -10.48
C GLN A 6 -38.57 9.07 -9.59
N VAL A 7 -37.30 9.45 -9.60
CA VAL A 7 -36.27 9.00 -8.68
C VAL A 7 -36.04 10.11 -7.67
N VAL A 8 -36.09 9.74 -6.40
CA VAL A 8 -35.91 10.66 -5.29
C VAL A 8 -34.74 10.20 -4.44
N THR A 9 -33.98 11.15 -3.93
CA THR A 9 -32.99 10.89 -2.89
C THR A 9 -33.59 11.32 -1.55
N LYS A 10 -33.35 10.49 -0.54
CA LYS A 10 -33.54 10.85 0.85
C LYS A 10 -32.17 10.82 1.48
N SER A 11 -31.72 11.95 2.02
CA SER A 11 -30.57 11.92 2.91
C SER A 11 -31.00 11.19 4.17
N LEU A 12 -30.35 10.06 4.46
CA LEU A 12 -30.70 9.21 5.61
C LEU A 12 -30.29 9.85 6.95
N ASP A 13 -29.48 10.92 6.91
CA ASP A 13 -28.94 11.62 8.08
C ASP A 13 -29.72 12.88 8.46
N VAL A 14 -30.75 13.26 7.68
CA VAL A 14 -31.59 14.42 7.96
C VAL A 14 -32.91 13.94 8.56
N VAL A 15 -33.26 14.43 9.76
CA VAL A 15 -34.53 14.13 10.46
C VAL A 15 -35.77 14.62 9.69
N SER A 16 -35.59 15.27 8.54
CA SER A 16 -36.67 15.67 7.64
C SER A 16 -37.12 14.49 6.78
N ASN A 17 -38.44 14.34 6.63
CA ASN A 17 -39.01 13.42 5.66
C ASN A 17 -39.09 13.99 4.23
N ALA A 18 -38.37 15.08 3.94
CA ALA A 18 -38.34 15.67 2.61
C ALA A 18 -37.56 14.78 1.64
N LEU A 19 -38.20 14.43 0.53
CA LEU A 19 -37.61 13.69 -0.58
C LEU A 19 -37.21 14.69 -1.66
N THR A 20 -35.96 14.64 -2.11
CA THR A 20 -35.48 15.50 -3.21
C THR A 20 -35.59 14.73 -4.51
N ILE A 21 -36.26 15.30 -5.51
CA ILE A 21 -36.35 14.70 -6.84
C ILE A 21 -35.02 14.91 -7.56
N VAL A 22 -34.41 13.81 -8.03
CA VAL A 22 -33.13 13.84 -8.75
C VAL A 22 -33.27 13.40 -10.22
N ALA A 23 -34.37 12.74 -10.57
CA ALA A 23 -34.72 12.43 -11.96
C ALA A 23 -36.24 12.21 -12.11
N GLY A 24 -36.79 12.58 -13.28
CA GLY A 24 -38.23 12.54 -13.53
C GLY A 24 -38.98 13.70 -12.85
N THR A 25 -40.18 14.03 -13.32
CA THR A 25 -40.98 15.16 -12.81
C THR A 25 -42.14 14.73 -11.90
N GLY A 26 -42.24 13.44 -11.59
CA GLY A 26 -43.38 12.89 -10.85
C GLY A 26 -44.57 12.52 -11.73
N THR A 27 -44.51 12.83 -13.03
CA THR A 27 -45.54 12.55 -14.03
C THR A 27 -44.98 11.70 -15.16
N ALA A 28 -45.74 10.70 -15.61
CA ALA A 28 -45.35 9.86 -16.74
C ALA A 28 -45.15 10.70 -18.00
N GLY A 29 -44.00 10.55 -18.66
CA GLY A 29 -43.69 11.23 -19.91
C GLY A 29 -42.44 10.66 -20.58
N ASN A 30 -42.13 11.16 -21.78
CA ASN A 30 -41.03 10.65 -22.63
C ASN A 30 -39.99 11.72 -23.01
N THR A 31 -40.12 12.95 -22.49
CA THR A 31 -39.13 14.01 -22.67
C THR A 31 -37.84 13.70 -21.91
N SER A 32 -36.76 14.46 -22.13
CA SER A 32 -35.47 14.23 -21.46
C SER A 32 -35.55 14.33 -19.94
N SER A 33 -36.46 15.13 -19.38
CA SER A 33 -36.66 15.30 -17.95
C SER A 33 -37.75 14.42 -17.31
N MET A 34 -38.49 13.65 -18.11
CA MET A 34 -39.60 12.81 -17.64
C MET A 34 -39.28 11.32 -17.76
N LEU A 35 -39.77 10.52 -16.80
CA LEU A 35 -39.60 9.07 -16.75
C LEU A 35 -40.97 8.38 -16.81
N ASN A 36 -41.00 7.14 -17.28
CA ASN A 36 -42.21 6.32 -17.37
C ASN A 36 -42.01 4.93 -16.73
N SER A 37 -42.48 4.80 -15.49
CA SER A 37 -42.29 3.64 -14.61
C SER A 37 -40.82 3.21 -14.48
N PRO A 38 -39.92 4.05 -13.93
CA PRO A 38 -38.52 3.69 -13.75
C PRO A 38 -38.36 2.51 -12.77
N TYR A 39 -37.44 1.59 -13.07
CA TYR A 39 -37.15 0.40 -12.25
C TYR A 39 -35.78 0.48 -11.58
N GLY A 40 -34.73 0.09 -12.29
CA GLY A 40 -33.36 0.03 -11.78
C GLY A 40 -32.66 1.36 -11.89
N ILE A 41 -31.78 1.60 -10.92
CA ILE A 41 -30.89 2.75 -10.89
C ILE A 41 -29.47 2.31 -10.59
N TYR A 42 -28.49 3.03 -11.13
CA TYR A 42 -27.08 2.89 -10.79
C TYR A 42 -26.44 4.27 -10.73
N VAL A 43 -25.51 4.47 -9.79
CA VAL A 43 -24.77 5.73 -9.64
C VAL A 43 -23.29 5.41 -9.79
N ASN A 44 -22.62 6.06 -10.75
CA ASN A 44 -21.18 5.89 -10.95
C ASN A 44 -20.36 6.76 -9.96
N THR A 45 -19.04 6.62 -9.99
CA THR A 45 -18.10 7.38 -9.14
C THR A 45 -18.11 8.89 -9.37
N ASN A 46 -18.64 9.36 -10.50
CA ASN A 46 -18.86 10.77 -10.82
C ASN A 46 -20.23 11.30 -10.35
N PHE A 47 -21.01 10.48 -9.64
CA PHE A 47 -22.39 10.76 -9.21
C PHE A 47 -23.40 10.95 -10.35
N ASP A 48 -23.14 10.40 -11.53
CA ASP A 48 -24.12 10.34 -12.61
C ASP A 48 -25.13 9.22 -12.34
N LEU A 49 -26.43 9.54 -12.45
CA LEU A 49 -27.52 8.62 -12.17
C LEU A 49 -28.04 7.99 -13.47
N TYR A 50 -27.84 6.68 -13.61
CA TYR A 50 -28.40 5.86 -14.68
C TYR A 50 -29.76 5.34 -14.26
N VAL A 51 -30.78 5.50 -15.11
CA VAL A 51 -32.16 5.09 -14.82
C VAL A 51 -32.70 4.21 -15.94
N ALA A 52 -33.22 3.03 -15.55
CA ALA A 52 -33.93 2.14 -16.45
C ALA A 52 -35.37 2.62 -16.58
N ASP A 53 -35.64 3.34 -17.67
CA ASP A 53 -36.93 3.94 -17.98
C ASP A 53 -37.81 2.91 -18.72
N TYR A 54 -38.40 2.01 -17.92
CA TYR A 54 -39.00 0.75 -18.37
C TYR A 54 -40.04 0.91 -19.49
N LEU A 55 -41.06 1.75 -19.31
CA LEU A 55 -42.12 1.90 -20.33
C LEU A 55 -41.70 2.76 -21.53
N ASN A 56 -40.65 3.58 -21.37
CA ASN A 56 -40.06 4.31 -22.49
C ASN A 56 -38.97 3.51 -23.22
N ASN A 57 -38.69 2.26 -22.79
CA ASN A 57 -37.76 1.34 -23.44
C ASN A 57 -36.35 1.94 -23.63
N ARG A 58 -35.85 2.67 -22.62
CA ARG A 58 -34.56 3.38 -22.71
C ARG A 58 -33.81 3.41 -21.38
N ILE A 59 -32.52 3.71 -21.46
CA ILE A 59 -31.67 4.05 -20.31
C ILE A 59 -31.30 5.53 -20.41
N GLN A 60 -31.49 6.27 -19.33
CA GLN A 60 -31.11 7.69 -19.24
C GLN A 60 -30.05 7.91 -18.18
N ILE A 61 -29.12 8.82 -18.46
CA ILE A 61 -28.14 9.32 -17.50
C ILE A 61 -28.51 10.75 -17.12
N PHE A 62 -28.61 11.02 -15.82
CA PHE A 62 -28.78 12.35 -15.25
C PHE A 62 -27.45 12.73 -14.59
N GLN A 63 -26.76 13.70 -15.16
CA GLN A 63 -25.50 14.20 -14.57
C GLN A 63 -25.78 14.91 -13.25
N SER A 64 -24.82 14.89 -12.33
CA SER A 64 -25.00 15.48 -11.00
C SER A 64 -25.47 16.94 -11.08
N GLY A 65 -26.60 17.24 -10.41
CA GLY A 65 -27.23 18.56 -10.40
C GLY A 65 -28.09 18.90 -11.64
N GLN A 66 -28.20 18.01 -12.63
CA GLN A 66 -29.04 18.21 -13.82
C GLN A 66 -30.32 17.37 -13.76
N LEU A 67 -31.47 17.99 -14.09
CA LEU A 67 -32.77 17.32 -14.15
C LEU A 67 -33.16 16.84 -15.56
N ASN A 68 -32.33 17.10 -16.56
CA ASN A 68 -32.52 16.62 -17.93
C ASN A 68 -31.62 15.41 -18.15
N GLY A 69 -32.22 14.26 -18.48
CA GLY A 69 -31.53 13.02 -18.76
C GLY A 69 -31.07 12.92 -20.22
N ILE A 70 -29.89 12.35 -20.42
CA ILE A 70 -29.33 12.00 -21.72
C ILE A 70 -29.62 10.52 -21.98
N THR A 71 -30.27 10.19 -23.09
CA THR A 71 -30.55 8.79 -23.45
C THR A 71 -29.30 8.12 -24.02
N VAL A 72 -28.84 7.05 -23.37
CA VAL A 72 -27.61 6.33 -23.75
C VAL A 72 -27.85 4.95 -24.37
N ALA A 73 -29.01 4.33 -24.10
CA ALA A 73 -29.40 3.08 -24.73
C ALA A 73 -30.92 3.00 -24.92
N GLY A 74 -31.38 2.27 -25.95
CA GLY A 74 -32.80 2.10 -26.24
C GLY A 74 -33.45 3.22 -27.07
N ALA A 75 -34.78 3.35 -26.98
CA ALA A 75 -35.55 4.27 -27.81
C ALA A 75 -35.13 5.74 -27.59
N ALA A 76 -34.98 6.49 -28.69
CA ALA A 76 -34.52 7.88 -28.74
C ALA A 76 -33.03 8.14 -28.39
N SER A 77 -32.17 7.11 -28.31
CA SER A 77 -30.71 7.30 -28.34
C SER A 77 -30.26 7.84 -29.71
N LEU A 78 -29.43 8.89 -29.72
CA LEU A 78 -28.90 9.54 -30.94
C LEU A 78 -28.15 8.57 -31.86
N ASN A 79 -27.67 7.42 -31.34
CA ASN A 79 -26.89 6.42 -32.08
C ASN A 79 -27.60 5.07 -32.31
N ARG A 80 -28.87 4.89 -31.91
CA ARG A 80 -29.73 3.66 -32.10
C ARG A 80 -28.99 2.30 -32.25
N THR A 81 -28.03 1.99 -31.38
CA THR A 81 -27.24 0.73 -31.48
C THR A 81 -27.95 -0.48 -30.87
N ILE A 82 -28.96 -0.28 -30.01
CA ILE A 82 -29.78 -1.38 -29.49
C ILE A 82 -31.24 -0.99 -29.21
N THR A 83 -32.16 -1.90 -29.55
CA THR A 83 -33.58 -1.80 -29.18
C THR A 83 -33.82 -2.55 -27.88
N LEU A 84 -34.27 -1.83 -26.85
CA LEU A 84 -34.63 -2.39 -25.55
C LEU A 84 -36.15 -2.55 -25.45
N ASN A 85 -36.62 -3.43 -24.56
CA ASN A 85 -38.02 -3.63 -24.23
C ASN A 85 -38.15 -3.89 -22.72
N GLY A 86 -38.64 -2.88 -22.00
CA GLY A 86 -38.78 -2.96 -20.55
C GLY A 86 -37.46 -3.23 -19.82
N PRO A 87 -36.44 -2.37 -19.94
CA PRO A 87 -35.21 -2.52 -19.17
C PRO A 87 -35.50 -2.40 -17.67
N THR A 88 -34.88 -3.24 -16.84
CA THR A 88 -35.13 -3.24 -15.38
C THR A 88 -33.90 -3.10 -14.51
N GLY A 89 -32.77 -3.71 -14.89
CA GLY A 89 -31.53 -3.70 -14.10
C GLY A 89 -30.41 -3.05 -14.88
N ILE A 90 -29.54 -2.32 -14.18
CA ILE A 90 -28.40 -1.60 -14.74
C ILE A 90 -27.22 -1.76 -13.78
N ILE A 91 -26.03 -2.00 -14.33
CA ILE A 91 -24.75 -1.90 -13.61
C ILE A 91 -23.65 -1.44 -14.58
N LEU A 92 -22.62 -0.78 -14.06
CA LEU A 92 -21.38 -0.52 -14.78
C LEU A 92 -20.23 -1.33 -14.19
N ASP A 93 -19.28 -1.73 -15.04
CA ASP A 93 -18.00 -2.31 -14.59
C ASP A 93 -16.96 -1.22 -14.29
N ALA A 94 -15.74 -1.64 -13.91
CA ALA A 94 -14.63 -0.74 -13.57
C ALA A 94 -14.17 0.14 -14.75
N ASP A 95 -14.43 -0.28 -15.98
CA ASP A 95 -14.10 0.44 -17.22
C ASP A 95 -15.27 1.31 -17.73
N ASN A 96 -16.35 1.41 -16.95
CA ASN A 96 -17.60 2.11 -17.27
C ASN A 96 -18.39 1.53 -18.47
N TYR A 97 -18.26 0.24 -18.77
CA TYR A 97 -19.20 -0.43 -19.68
C TYR A 97 -20.54 -0.70 -18.99
N LEU A 98 -21.62 -0.40 -19.71
CA LEU A 98 -23.00 -0.50 -19.26
C LEU A 98 -23.60 -1.89 -19.54
N TYR A 99 -24.06 -2.55 -18.49
CA TYR A 99 -24.80 -3.82 -18.57
C TYR A 99 -26.27 -3.61 -18.21
N ILE A 100 -27.16 -4.08 -19.08
CA ILE A 100 -28.59 -3.81 -19.04
C ILE A 100 -29.35 -5.13 -19.03
N VAL A 101 -30.29 -5.27 -18.08
CA VAL A 101 -31.29 -6.33 -18.10
C VAL A 101 -32.47 -5.90 -18.98
N ASP A 102 -32.59 -6.51 -20.15
CA ASP A 102 -33.65 -6.26 -21.13
C ASP A 102 -34.81 -7.23 -20.88
N SER A 103 -35.60 -6.93 -19.83
CA SER A 103 -36.48 -7.88 -19.13
C SER A 103 -37.55 -8.51 -20.02
N ASN A 104 -38.23 -7.72 -20.86
CA ASN A 104 -39.30 -8.24 -21.72
C ASN A 104 -38.75 -8.91 -22.99
N ASN A 105 -37.46 -8.71 -23.30
CA ASN A 105 -36.75 -9.47 -24.33
C ASN A 105 -35.98 -10.66 -23.74
N HIS A 106 -36.17 -10.99 -22.46
CA HIS A 106 -35.60 -12.18 -21.83
C HIS A 106 -34.07 -12.29 -21.92
N ARG A 107 -33.35 -11.15 -21.93
CA ARG A 107 -31.91 -11.15 -22.19
C ARG A 107 -31.14 -10.12 -21.37
N ILE A 108 -29.82 -10.27 -21.35
CA ILE A 108 -28.85 -9.30 -20.81
C ILE A 108 -28.02 -8.74 -21.96
N VAL A 109 -27.77 -7.45 -21.95
CA VAL A 109 -27.00 -6.73 -22.96
C VAL A 109 -25.87 -5.98 -22.29
N GLY A 110 -24.65 -6.07 -22.82
CA GLY A 110 -23.51 -5.23 -22.41
C GLY A 110 -23.12 -4.25 -23.51
N SER A 111 -22.63 -3.07 -23.14
CA SER A 111 -21.86 -2.22 -24.05
C SER A 111 -20.43 -2.74 -24.15
N GLY A 112 -19.80 -2.57 -25.31
CA GLY A 112 -18.36 -2.76 -25.49
C GLY A 112 -17.80 -1.76 -26.50
N PRO A 113 -16.51 -1.88 -26.84
CA PRO A 113 -15.84 -1.00 -27.82
C PRO A 113 -16.56 -0.91 -29.17
N SER A 114 -17.20 -2.00 -29.58
CA SER A 114 -17.96 -2.12 -30.84
C SER A 114 -19.45 -1.76 -30.72
N GLY A 115 -19.88 -1.22 -29.56
CA GLY A 115 -21.28 -0.94 -29.24
C GLY A 115 -21.96 -2.01 -28.40
N PHE A 116 -23.29 -1.94 -28.30
CA PHE A 116 -24.07 -2.88 -27.47
C PHE A 116 -24.23 -4.24 -28.14
N HIS A 117 -24.02 -5.32 -27.39
CA HIS A 117 -24.22 -6.69 -27.82
C HIS A 117 -24.97 -7.51 -26.75
N CYS A 118 -25.63 -8.58 -27.18
CA CYS A 118 -26.31 -9.47 -26.26
C CYS A 118 -25.32 -10.45 -25.62
N LEU A 119 -25.43 -10.63 -24.29
CA LEU A 119 -24.55 -11.49 -23.50
C LEU A 119 -25.20 -12.82 -23.12
N VAL A 120 -26.48 -12.78 -22.71
CA VAL A 120 -27.23 -13.95 -22.22
C VAL A 120 -28.67 -13.85 -22.69
N GLY A 121 -29.30 -14.98 -23.06
CA GLY A 121 -30.70 -15.01 -23.49
C GLY A 121 -30.94 -14.46 -24.91
N CYS A 122 -29.92 -14.51 -25.78
CA CYS A 122 -29.93 -13.82 -27.08
C CYS A 122 -30.94 -14.33 -28.11
N SER A 123 -31.61 -15.45 -27.85
CA SER A 123 -32.77 -15.90 -28.62
C SER A 123 -33.98 -14.97 -28.47
N GLY A 124 -34.01 -14.10 -27.45
CA GLY A 124 -35.09 -13.15 -27.21
C GLY A 124 -36.38 -13.78 -26.66
N SER A 125 -36.36 -15.09 -26.36
CA SER A 125 -37.52 -15.87 -25.93
C SER A 125 -37.37 -16.36 -24.49
N SER A 126 -38.48 -16.40 -23.75
CA SER A 126 -38.49 -16.95 -22.40
C SER A 126 -38.15 -18.44 -22.39
N GLY A 127 -37.29 -18.88 -21.48
CA GLY A 127 -37.01 -20.30 -21.29
C GLY A 127 -36.34 -20.59 -19.95
N SER A 128 -36.20 -21.89 -19.62
CA SER A 128 -35.71 -22.37 -18.33
C SER A 128 -34.38 -23.15 -18.42
N ALA A 129 -33.80 -23.26 -19.62
CA ALA A 129 -32.49 -23.89 -19.82
C ALA A 129 -31.33 -23.02 -19.27
N GLU A 130 -30.12 -23.57 -19.19
CA GLU A 130 -28.94 -22.96 -18.54
C GLU A 130 -28.40 -21.67 -19.22
N ASN A 131 -28.91 -21.30 -20.40
CA ASN A 131 -28.59 -20.04 -21.11
C ASN A 131 -29.84 -19.23 -21.54
N GLN A 132 -30.99 -19.59 -20.98
CA GLN A 132 -32.25 -18.91 -21.21
C GLN A 132 -32.70 -18.23 -19.91
N LEU A 133 -33.36 -17.09 -20.07
CA LEU A 133 -33.90 -16.30 -18.96
C LEU A 133 -35.41 -16.14 -19.16
N SER A 134 -36.14 -15.95 -18.08
CA SER A 134 -37.57 -15.67 -18.08
C SER A 134 -37.83 -14.45 -17.20
N TYR A 135 -38.08 -13.30 -17.86
CA TYR A 135 -38.27 -11.99 -17.25
C TYR A 135 -37.18 -11.60 -16.24
N PRO A 136 -35.88 -11.64 -16.61
CA PRO A 136 -34.81 -11.34 -15.68
C PRO A 136 -34.97 -9.91 -15.11
N LYS A 137 -34.55 -9.68 -13.86
CA LYS A 137 -34.81 -8.39 -13.17
C LYS A 137 -33.58 -7.56 -12.85
N MET A 138 -32.53 -8.18 -12.31
CA MET A 138 -31.31 -7.52 -11.84
C MET A 138 -30.09 -8.40 -12.12
N LEU A 139 -28.93 -7.76 -12.29
CA LEU A 139 -27.64 -8.42 -12.40
C LEU A 139 -26.60 -7.82 -11.44
N SER A 140 -25.59 -8.60 -11.06
CA SER A 140 -24.41 -8.17 -10.28
C SER A 140 -23.18 -8.99 -10.67
N PHE A 141 -21.99 -8.47 -10.42
CA PHE A 141 -20.73 -9.19 -10.61
C PHE A 141 -20.10 -9.56 -9.26
N ASP A 142 -19.31 -10.63 -9.23
CA ASP A 142 -18.35 -10.90 -8.14
C ASP A 142 -16.96 -10.33 -8.47
N SER A 143 -16.03 -10.38 -7.51
CA SER A 143 -14.65 -9.91 -7.68
C SER A 143 -13.83 -10.69 -8.71
N TYR A 144 -14.36 -11.83 -9.20
CA TYR A 144 -13.76 -12.65 -10.25
C TYR A 144 -14.41 -12.39 -11.63
N GLY A 145 -15.34 -11.43 -11.71
CA GLY A 145 -16.04 -11.07 -12.94
C GLY A 145 -17.22 -11.97 -13.31
N ASN A 146 -17.62 -12.94 -12.48
CA ASN A 146 -18.77 -13.79 -12.79
C ASN A 146 -20.07 -12.98 -12.66
N MET A 147 -20.99 -13.16 -13.61
CA MET A 147 -22.27 -12.45 -13.64
C MET A 147 -23.37 -13.27 -12.96
N PHE A 148 -24.06 -12.68 -11.99
CA PHE A 148 -25.22 -13.27 -11.34
C PHE A 148 -26.48 -12.57 -11.80
N VAL A 149 -27.43 -13.31 -12.37
CA VAL A 149 -28.68 -12.77 -12.90
C VAL A 149 -29.87 -13.37 -12.15
N THR A 150 -30.76 -12.50 -11.70
CA THR A 150 -32.04 -12.91 -11.10
C THR A 150 -33.03 -13.28 -12.20
N ASP A 151 -33.25 -14.59 -12.39
CA ASP A 151 -34.15 -15.17 -13.38
C ASP A 151 -35.55 -15.33 -12.78
N TYR A 152 -36.25 -14.19 -12.69
CA TYR A 152 -37.43 -14.00 -11.85
C TYR A 152 -38.54 -15.03 -12.08
N SER A 153 -38.96 -15.26 -13.32
CA SER A 153 -40.08 -16.19 -13.58
C SER A 153 -39.69 -17.67 -13.47
N ASN A 154 -38.40 -17.97 -13.43
CA ASN A 154 -37.89 -19.32 -13.18
C ASN A 154 -37.54 -19.56 -11.70
N ASN A 155 -37.78 -18.59 -10.81
CA ASN A 155 -37.51 -18.67 -9.37
C ASN A 155 -36.06 -19.07 -9.04
N ARG A 156 -35.08 -18.57 -9.80
CA ARG A 156 -33.66 -18.91 -9.61
C ARG A 156 -32.74 -17.70 -9.79
N ILE A 157 -31.53 -17.82 -9.26
CA ILE A 157 -30.39 -16.97 -9.61
C ILE A 157 -29.45 -17.82 -10.45
N GLN A 158 -29.06 -17.33 -11.62
CA GLN A 158 -28.10 -18.01 -12.48
C GLN A 158 -26.76 -17.30 -12.40
N LYS A 159 -25.71 -18.07 -12.10
CA LYS A 159 -24.32 -17.63 -12.21
C LYS A 159 -23.83 -17.98 -13.61
N PHE A 160 -23.47 -16.95 -14.37
CA PHE A 160 -22.76 -17.07 -15.62
C PHE A 160 -21.28 -16.80 -15.32
N ALA A 161 -20.48 -17.86 -15.38
CA ALA A 161 -19.03 -17.68 -15.39
C ALA A 161 -18.65 -16.99 -16.70
N ILE A 162 -17.77 -16.00 -16.64
CA ILE A 162 -17.11 -15.51 -17.86
C ILE A 162 -16.13 -16.62 -18.26
N LEU A 163 -16.56 -17.48 -19.18
CA LEU A 163 -15.67 -18.44 -19.81
C LEU A 163 -14.71 -17.68 -20.73
N THR A 164 -13.46 -17.54 -20.32
CA THR A 164 -12.36 -17.24 -21.24
C THR A 164 -12.09 -18.50 -22.08
N SER A 165 -12.99 -18.80 -23.03
CA SER A 165 -12.83 -19.55 -24.29
C SER A 165 -14.14 -20.22 -24.69
N LEU A 166 -14.74 -19.76 -25.81
CA LEU A 166 -15.47 -20.51 -26.85
C LEU A 166 -16.23 -19.52 -27.77
N CYS A 167 -15.54 -19.02 -28.81
CA CYS A 167 -16.20 -18.74 -30.08
C CYS A 167 -15.79 -19.85 -31.06
N SER A 168 -16.36 -21.02 -30.85
CA SER A 168 -16.45 -22.08 -31.86
C SER A 168 -17.68 -22.92 -31.55
N GLU A 169 -18.80 -22.58 -32.17
CA GLU A 169 -19.73 -23.61 -32.64
C GLU A 169 -20.16 -23.28 -34.07
N THR A 170 -19.60 -24.04 -35.00
CA THR A 170 -20.15 -24.34 -36.30
C THR A 170 -21.60 -24.82 -36.17
N ILE A 171 -22.56 -24.04 -36.69
CA ILE A 171 -23.85 -24.60 -37.11
C ILE A 171 -23.59 -25.32 -38.43
N THR A 172 -23.66 -26.65 -38.38
CA THR A 172 -23.71 -27.52 -39.55
C THR A 172 -25.00 -27.25 -40.34
N SER A 173 -24.80 -26.96 -41.62
CA SER A 173 -25.86 -26.99 -42.63
C SER A 173 -26.35 -28.42 -42.84
N THR A 174 -27.66 -28.66 -42.71
CA THR A 174 -28.35 -29.76 -43.40
C THR A 174 -29.20 -29.18 -44.53
N LEU A 175 -28.76 -29.46 -45.76
CA LEU A 175 -29.49 -29.66 -47.02
C LEU A 175 -30.77 -28.86 -47.33
N MET A 176 -30.69 -28.18 -48.48
CA MET A 176 -31.70 -28.13 -49.57
C MET A 176 -33.19 -28.31 -49.20
N ASN A 177 -33.97 -27.26 -49.40
CA ASN A 177 -34.90 -27.16 -50.55
C ASN A 177 -35.70 -25.86 -50.47
N LEU A 178 -35.53 -24.97 -51.44
CA LEU A 178 -36.60 -24.56 -52.37
C LEU A 178 -36.09 -23.46 -53.31
N ASN A 179 -36.26 -23.73 -54.59
CA ASN A 179 -36.08 -22.84 -55.73
C ASN A 179 -36.78 -21.48 -55.55
N THR A 180 -36.16 -20.44 -56.09
CA THR A 180 -36.71 -19.44 -57.06
C THR A 180 -35.75 -18.24 -57.06
N SER A 181 -34.85 -18.14 -58.04
CA SER A 181 -34.99 -17.39 -59.30
C SER A 181 -35.05 -15.86 -59.15
N LEU A 182 -34.15 -15.19 -59.89
CA LEU A 182 -34.30 -13.89 -60.58
C LEU A 182 -33.37 -12.74 -60.15
N ASN A 183 -32.36 -12.54 -61.00
CA ASN A 183 -32.13 -11.34 -61.82
C ASN A 183 -31.63 -10.01 -61.21
N THR A 184 -30.38 -9.71 -61.58
CA THR A 184 -29.91 -8.53 -62.35
C THR A 184 -30.21 -7.09 -61.89
N SER A 185 -29.10 -6.35 -61.76
CA SER A 185 -28.79 -5.05 -62.43
C SER A 185 -29.09 -3.71 -61.73
N GLN A 186 -28.16 -2.78 -62.02
CA GLN A 186 -28.25 -1.31 -62.07
C GLN A 186 -27.81 -0.45 -60.86
N SER A 187 -26.56 0.01 -60.95
CA SER A 187 -26.09 1.43 -61.06
C SER A 187 -26.94 2.62 -60.57
N ASN A 188 -26.20 3.60 -60.00
CA ASN A 188 -26.45 5.06 -59.85
C ASN A 188 -27.39 5.45 -58.68
N ILE A 189 -27.20 6.52 -57.89
CA ILE A 189 -26.93 7.93 -58.25
C ILE A 189 -26.28 8.70 -57.05
N LEU A 190 -25.44 9.68 -57.42
CA LEU A 190 -24.84 10.82 -56.70
C LEU A 190 -25.76 11.64 -55.75
N SER A 191 -25.15 12.26 -54.72
CA SER A 191 -25.07 13.74 -54.52
C SER A 191 -25.25 14.28 -53.08
N THR A 192 -24.16 14.88 -52.58
CA THR A 192 -24.03 16.13 -51.81
C THR A 192 -25.19 16.67 -50.95
N ILE A 193 -24.93 16.81 -49.64
CA ILE A 193 -25.31 18.01 -48.87
C ILE A 193 -24.11 18.45 -48.03
N THR A 194 -23.59 19.63 -48.36
CA THR A 194 -22.68 20.43 -47.54
C THR A 194 -23.49 21.17 -46.47
N THR A 195 -23.10 21.06 -45.21
CA THR A 195 -23.36 22.09 -44.19
C THR A 195 -22.11 22.26 -43.35
N GLN A 196 -21.47 23.42 -43.49
CA GLN A 196 -20.54 23.93 -42.49
C GLN A 196 -21.31 24.18 -41.19
N SER A 197 -20.91 23.50 -40.13
CA SER A 197 -21.13 23.95 -38.76
C SER A 197 -19.88 23.59 -37.98
N SER A 198 -19.25 24.61 -37.44
CA SER A 198 -18.13 24.57 -36.49
C SER A 198 -18.27 23.42 -35.49
N ASN A 199 -17.43 22.40 -35.64
CA ASN A 199 -17.28 21.33 -34.67
C ASN A 199 -16.61 21.89 -33.42
N ILE A 200 -17.39 22.03 -32.35
CA ILE A 200 -16.83 22.00 -30.99
C ILE A 200 -16.54 20.53 -30.72
N ILE A 201 -15.25 20.16 -30.79
CA ILE A 201 -14.76 18.83 -30.44
C ILE A 201 -14.83 18.73 -28.91
N LEU A 202 -15.76 17.91 -28.39
CA LEU A 202 -15.63 17.38 -27.04
C LEU A 202 -14.50 16.35 -27.05
N PRO A 203 -13.56 16.36 -26.09
CA PRO A 203 -12.44 15.45 -26.10
C PRO A 203 -12.94 14.01 -25.84
N LEU A 204 -12.81 13.15 -26.85
CA LEU A 204 -12.77 11.70 -26.65
C LEU A 204 -11.55 11.42 -25.76
N THR A 205 -11.74 10.80 -24.60
CA THR A 205 -10.63 10.18 -23.87
C THR A 205 -10.09 9.06 -24.76
N LYS A 206 -8.96 9.28 -25.40
CA LYS A 206 -8.29 8.27 -26.23
C LYS A 206 -7.60 7.25 -25.33
N ASN A 207 -8.03 6.00 -25.42
CA ASN A 207 -7.42 4.88 -24.69
C ASN A 207 -6.13 4.40 -25.39
N VAL A 208 -5.25 3.77 -24.64
CA VAL A 208 -4.04 3.10 -25.17
C VAL A 208 -4.41 1.78 -25.85
N SER A 209 -3.60 1.32 -26.80
CA SER A 209 -3.84 0.10 -27.60
C SER A 209 -3.00 -1.10 -27.17
N TYR A 210 -2.25 -1.00 -26.08
CA TYR A 210 -1.33 -2.03 -25.61
C TYR A 210 -1.63 -2.36 -24.15
N ASN A 211 -1.34 -3.60 -23.76
CA ASN A 211 -1.55 -4.04 -22.37
C ASN A 211 -0.48 -3.45 -21.45
N ARG A 212 -0.94 -2.82 -20.37
CA ARG A 212 -0.15 -2.45 -19.20
C ARG A 212 -0.73 -3.19 -17.99
N PRO A 213 -0.47 -4.49 -17.85
CA PRO A 213 -0.92 -5.22 -16.66
C PRO A 213 -0.37 -4.53 -15.40
N ARG A 214 -1.14 -4.53 -14.32
CA ARG A 214 -0.66 -4.08 -13.01
C ARG A 214 -0.16 -5.29 -12.25
N PHE A 215 1.13 -5.32 -11.93
CA PHE A 215 1.73 -6.43 -11.21
C PHE A 215 1.75 -6.16 -9.71
N ASN A 216 1.86 -7.22 -8.90
CA ASN A 216 2.27 -7.06 -7.51
C ASN A 216 3.74 -6.58 -7.46
N ALA A 217 4.24 -6.23 -6.28
CA ALA A 217 5.61 -5.72 -6.14
C ALA A 217 6.71 -6.65 -6.72
N PHE A 218 6.42 -7.95 -6.90
CA PHE A 218 7.37 -8.95 -7.33
C PHE A 218 6.73 -10.02 -8.24
N PRO A 219 6.40 -9.68 -9.50
CA PRO A 219 5.79 -10.64 -10.42
C PRO A 219 6.82 -11.70 -10.84
N SER A 220 6.39 -12.96 -10.87
CA SER A 220 7.20 -14.07 -11.39
C SER A 220 6.45 -14.77 -12.53
N TRP A 221 7.22 -15.37 -13.43
CA TRP A 221 6.71 -16.15 -14.54
C TRP A 221 7.23 -17.59 -14.44
N ASP A 222 6.49 -18.53 -15.01
CA ASP A 222 6.97 -19.90 -15.17
C ASP A 222 8.34 -19.85 -15.86
N PRO A 223 9.40 -20.42 -15.26
CA PRO A 223 10.74 -20.37 -15.85
C PRO A 223 10.80 -21.11 -17.19
N ASN A 224 9.87 -22.01 -17.49
CA ASN A 224 9.79 -22.73 -18.75
C ASN A 224 8.82 -22.03 -19.71
N GLY A 225 9.39 -21.40 -20.74
CA GLY A 225 8.63 -20.83 -21.84
C GLY A 225 7.93 -21.89 -22.68
N ILE A 226 6.69 -21.60 -23.06
CA ILE A 226 5.94 -22.34 -24.06
C ILE A 226 6.32 -21.79 -25.43
N ILE A 227 6.66 -22.67 -26.39
CA ILE A 227 6.84 -22.24 -27.77
C ILE A 227 5.47 -21.86 -28.33
N PHE A 228 5.20 -20.56 -28.44
CA PHE A 228 3.95 -20.04 -28.98
C PHE A 228 3.92 -20.16 -30.51
N ALA A 229 5.03 -19.79 -31.15
CA ALA A 229 5.21 -19.94 -32.59
C ALA A 229 6.67 -20.29 -32.88
N ASN A 230 6.91 -21.19 -33.83
CA ASN A 230 8.24 -21.66 -34.22
C ASN A 230 8.62 -21.17 -35.63
N ASN A 231 9.81 -21.53 -36.10
CA ASN A 231 10.33 -21.15 -37.42
C ASN A 231 9.41 -21.54 -38.59
N SER A 232 8.61 -22.61 -38.46
CA SER A 232 7.63 -22.98 -39.51
C SER A 232 6.39 -22.09 -39.53
N THR A 233 6.18 -21.28 -38.49
CA THR A 233 5.02 -20.40 -38.35
C THR A 233 5.38 -18.93 -38.57
N VAL A 234 6.45 -18.44 -37.93
CA VAL A 234 6.87 -17.02 -37.97
C VAL A 234 8.14 -16.76 -38.79
N GLY A 235 8.60 -17.77 -39.52
CA GLY A 235 9.83 -17.67 -40.30
C GLY A 235 11.09 -17.49 -39.45
N ALA A 236 12.17 -17.10 -40.12
CA ALA A 236 13.46 -16.88 -39.49
C ALA A 236 13.58 -15.46 -38.95
N LEU A 237 14.25 -15.31 -37.81
CA LEU A 237 14.61 -14.05 -37.19
C LEU A 237 13.39 -13.15 -36.88
N PRO A 238 12.42 -13.61 -36.06
CA PRO A 238 11.29 -12.79 -35.66
C PRO A 238 11.78 -11.59 -34.83
N MET A 239 11.28 -10.39 -35.14
CA MET A 239 11.67 -9.15 -34.46
C MET A 239 10.47 -8.37 -33.93
N GLY A 240 9.43 -8.17 -34.74
CA GLY A 240 8.26 -7.39 -34.37
C GLY A 240 7.12 -8.25 -33.82
N ILE A 241 6.72 -8.00 -32.57
CA ILE A 241 5.49 -8.53 -31.97
C ILE A 241 4.73 -7.39 -31.28
N PHE A 242 3.41 -7.41 -31.39
CA PHE A 242 2.51 -6.50 -30.67
C PHE A 242 1.32 -7.29 -30.14
N VAL A 243 0.94 -7.04 -28.89
CA VAL A 243 -0.26 -7.64 -28.28
C VAL A 243 -1.20 -6.52 -27.87
N ASN A 244 -2.38 -6.51 -28.52
CA ASN A 244 -3.40 -5.49 -28.32
C ASN A 244 -4.20 -5.73 -27.02
N THR A 245 -4.98 -4.74 -26.58
CA THR A 245 -5.78 -4.80 -25.32
C THR A 245 -6.82 -5.93 -25.30
N ASP A 246 -7.22 -6.43 -26.47
CA ASP A 246 -8.12 -7.58 -26.63
C ASP A 246 -7.36 -8.94 -26.69
N ASN A 247 -6.05 -8.92 -26.45
CA ASN A 247 -5.10 -10.03 -26.61
C ASN A 247 -4.94 -10.54 -28.05
N THR A 248 -5.34 -9.76 -29.06
CA THR A 248 -4.97 -10.07 -30.45
C THR A 248 -3.46 -9.89 -30.61
N ILE A 249 -2.79 -10.91 -31.13
CA ILE A 249 -1.32 -10.94 -31.30
C ILE A 249 -1.00 -10.70 -32.77
N TYR A 250 -0.12 -9.75 -33.02
CA TYR A 250 0.39 -9.40 -34.34
C TYR A 250 1.89 -9.67 -34.37
N VAL A 251 2.34 -10.44 -35.35
CA VAL A 251 3.77 -10.70 -35.59
C VAL A 251 4.11 -10.29 -37.01
N ALA A 252 5.12 -9.47 -37.15
CA ALA A 252 5.70 -9.14 -38.46
C ALA A 252 6.74 -10.19 -38.82
N ASP A 253 6.42 -11.09 -39.76
CA ASP A 253 7.35 -12.09 -40.25
C ASP A 253 8.25 -11.48 -41.33
N ARG A 254 9.52 -11.35 -40.96
CA ARG A 254 10.57 -10.76 -41.80
C ARG A 254 10.97 -11.65 -42.98
N GLY A 255 10.86 -12.97 -42.83
CA GLY A 255 11.28 -13.95 -43.84
C GLY A 255 10.26 -14.11 -44.96
N SER A 256 8.97 -14.15 -44.61
CA SER A 256 7.86 -14.27 -45.56
C SER A 256 7.30 -12.93 -46.04
N ASN A 257 7.61 -11.82 -45.35
CA ASN A 257 7.04 -10.49 -45.57
C ASN A 257 5.52 -10.46 -45.34
N GLU A 258 5.10 -11.06 -44.23
CA GLU A 258 3.69 -11.21 -43.85
C GLU A 258 3.43 -10.60 -42.47
N ILE A 259 2.20 -10.13 -42.23
CA ILE A 259 1.71 -9.86 -40.88
C ILE A 259 0.83 -11.03 -40.48
N LEU A 260 1.27 -11.77 -39.48
CA LEU A 260 0.57 -12.91 -38.92
C LEU A 260 -0.25 -12.45 -37.73
N ILE A 261 -1.54 -12.81 -37.70
CA ILE A 261 -2.50 -12.33 -36.70
C ILE A 261 -3.18 -13.53 -36.05
N TRP A 262 -3.12 -13.60 -34.72
CA TRP A 262 -3.81 -14.59 -33.90
C TRP A 262 -4.96 -13.95 -33.13
N PHE A 263 -6.18 -14.38 -33.43
CA PHE A 263 -7.36 -14.09 -32.64
C PHE A 263 -7.62 -15.21 -31.63
N ASN A 264 -8.19 -14.86 -30.47
CA ASN A 264 -8.77 -15.81 -29.52
C ASN A 264 -7.85 -16.97 -29.08
N ASN A 265 -6.55 -16.71 -28.90
CA ASN A 265 -5.56 -17.72 -28.50
C ASN A 265 -5.50 -18.96 -29.42
N SER A 266 -5.69 -18.78 -30.73
CA SER A 266 -5.57 -19.86 -31.70
C SER A 266 -4.17 -20.51 -31.70
N ILE A 267 -4.10 -21.79 -32.04
CA ILE A 267 -2.84 -22.55 -32.09
C ILE A 267 -1.94 -22.09 -33.26
N GLY A 268 -2.52 -21.48 -34.30
CA GLY A 268 -1.82 -20.92 -35.45
C GLY A 268 -2.45 -19.60 -35.88
N PRO A 269 -1.80 -18.84 -36.78
CA PRO A 269 -2.30 -17.55 -37.24
C PRO A 269 -3.67 -17.72 -37.89
N THR A 270 -4.65 -16.98 -37.39
CA THR A 270 -6.03 -17.00 -37.89
C THR A 270 -6.21 -16.14 -39.12
N GLN A 271 -5.35 -15.13 -39.29
CA GLN A 271 -5.35 -14.25 -40.44
C GLN A 271 -3.91 -13.88 -40.79
N THR A 272 -3.66 -13.76 -42.09
CA THR A 272 -2.37 -13.34 -42.63
C THR A 272 -2.63 -12.18 -43.59
N ILE A 273 -1.96 -11.06 -43.37
CA ILE A 273 -1.93 -9.95 -44.33
C ILE A 273 -0.68 -10.10 -45.18
N GLN A 274 -0.90 -10.32 -46.46
CA GLN A 274 0.13 -10.35 -47.49
C GLN A 274 0.29 -8.94 -48.04
N GLY A 275 1.50 -8.39 -48.01
CA GLY A 275 1.72 -7.01 -48.44
C GLY A 275 3.02 -6.83 -49.23
N THR A 276 3.19 -5.63 -49.76
CA THR A 276 4.39 -5.22 -50.49
C THR A 276 5.51 -4.76 -49.56
N PHE A 277 5.41 -5.04 -48.25
CA PHE A 277 6.46 -4.66 -47.31
C PHE A 277 7.65 -5.61 -47.39
N SER A 278 8.84 -5.13 -47.03
CA SER A 278 10.07 -5.94 -47.12
C SER A 278 10.90 -5.81 -45.85
N ALA A 279 11.24 -6.96 -45.26
CA ALA A 279 12.16 -7.06 -44.14
C ALA A 279 11.78 -6.18 -42.91
N SER A 280 10.48 -6.09 -42.61
CA SER A 280 9.94 -5.29 -41.50
C SER A 280 10.56 -5.66 -40.16
N ILE A 281 10.95 -4.64 -39.38
CA ILE A 281 11.60 -4.82 -38.08
C ILE A 281 10.63 -4.63 -36.91
N SER A 282 9.69 -3.70 -37.05
CA SER A 282 8.81 -3.25 -35.96
C SER A 282 7.37 -3.09 -36.43
N ILE A 283 6.44 -3.24 -35.48
CA ILE A 283 5.00 -3.19 -35.69
C ILE A 283 4.33 -2.53 -34.49
N PHE A 284 3.29 -1.73 -34.73
CA PHE A 284 2.44 -1.16 -33.68
C PHE A 284 0.99 -1.13 -34.16
N VAL A 285 0.04 -1.44 -33.29
CA VAL A 285 -1.39 -1.42 -33.64
C VAL A 285 -2.13 -0.45 -32.73
N THR A 286 -2.99 0.39 -33.29
CA THR A 286 -3.78 1.37 -32.52
C THR A 286 -5.14 0.81 -32.11
N THR A 287 -5.85 1.49 -31.20
CA THR A 287 -7.17 1.05 -30.69
C THR A 287 -8.22 0.93 -31.79
N ASN A 288 -8.05 1.65 -32.90
CA ASN A 288 -8.95 1.60 -34.05
C ASN A 288 -8.63 0.44 -35.00
N GLY A 289 -7.64 -0.40 -34.68
CA GLY A 289 -7.21 -1.53 -35.49
C GLY A 289 -6.30 -1.17 -36.67
N ASP A 290 -5.81 0.08 -36.73
CA ASP A 290 -4.80 0.47 -37.72
C ASP A 290 -3.44 -0.13 -37.33
N ILE A 291 -2.83 -0.84 -38.27
CA ILE A 291 -1.55 -1.55 -38.10
C ILE A 291 -0.46 -0.75 -38.79
N TYR A 292 0.53 -0.28 -38.05
CA TYR A 292 1.69 0.45 -38.55
C TYR A 292 2.89 -0.49 -38.60
N ILE A 293 3.54 -0.58 -39.76
CA ILE A 293 4.68 -1.46 -39.98
C ILE A 293 5.81 -0.73 -40.69
N ASP A 294 7.04 -0.99 -40.26
CA ASP A 294 8.24 -0.59 -40.99
C ASP A 294 8.29 -1.33 -42.34
N ASN A 295 8.38 -0.58 -43.44
CA ASN A 295 8.53 -1.14 -44.78
C ASN A 295 10.01 -1.13 -45.23
N GLY A 296 10.94 -1.37 -44.29
CA GLY A 296 12.34 -1.63 -44.56
C GLY A 296 13.13 -0.51 -45.27
N GLN A 297 14.44 -0.70 -45.37
CA GLN A 297 15.35 0.28 -45.97
C GLN A 297 15.15 0.44 -47.49
N ALA A 298 14.68 -0.61 -48.18
CA ALA A 298 14.51 -0.58 -49.63
C ALA A 298 13.37 0.36 -50.07
N ASN A 299 12.29 0.47 -49.29
CA ASN A 299 11.17 1.34 -49.58
C ASN A 299 11.21 2.64 -48.75
N GLY A 300 11.88 2.66 -47.60
CA GLY A 300 12.15 3.88 -46.83
C GLY A 300 10.89 4.56 -46.30
N GLN A 301 9.93 3.78 -45.79
CA GLN A 301 8.66 4.30 -45.30
C GLN A 301 8.06 3.43 -44.19
N VAL A 302 7.14 4.00 -43.43
CA VAL A 302 6.22 3.29 -42.53
C VAL A 302 4.84 3.28 -43.19
N ASP A 303 4.26 2.10 -43.29
CA ASP A 303 2.96 1.88 -43.92
C ASP A 303 1.89 1.63 -42.86
N LYS A 304 0.71 2.19 -43.09
CA LYS A 304 -0.51 1.87 -42.37
C LYS A 304 -1.31 0.83 -43.14
N TRP A 305 -1.73 -0.21 -42.43
CA TRP A 305 -2.56 -1.29 -42.92
C TRP A 305 -3.84 -1.35 -42.09
N THR A 306 -4.90 -1.87 -42.71
CA THR A 306 -6.11 -2.33 -42.02
C THR A 306 -6.27 -3.82 -42.24
N LEU A 307 -7.07 -4.50 -41.42
CA LEU A 307 -7.26 -5.96 -41.49
C LEU A 307 -7.60 -6.50 -42.90
N ASN A 308 -8.27 -5.69 -43.73
CA ASN A 308 -8.70 -6.08 -45.07
C ASN A 308 -7.94 -5.35 -46.19
N ALA A 309 -6.88 -4.60 -45.86
CA ALA A 309 -6.10 -3.86 -46.85
C ALA A 309 -5.27 -4.83 -47.71
N ILE A 310 -5.28 -4.60 -49.02
CA ILE A 310 -4.46 -5.32 -50.00
C ILE A 310 -3.16 -4.53 -50.29
N ILE A 311 -3.18 -3.22 -50.04
CA ILE A 311 -2.06 -2.29 -50.23
C ILE A 311 -1.96 -1.44 -48.96
N GLY A 312 -0.74 -1.23 -48.47
CA GLY A 312 -0.47 -0.35 -47.33
C GLY A 312 -0.41 1.11 -47.75
N ASP A 313 -0.93 1.99 -46.91
CA ASP A 313 -0.90 3.43 -47.10
C ASP A 313 0.39 4.02 -46.50
N PRO A 314 1.28 4.66 -47.29
CA PRO A 314 2.49 5.27 -46.75
C PRO A 314 2.13 6.45 -45.83
N VAL A 315 2.46 6.35 -44.55
CA VAL A 315 2.13 7.38 -43.54
C VAL A 315 3.34 8.18 -43.09
N MET A 316 4.55 7.64 -43.17
CA MET A 316 5.80 8.35 -42.83
C MET A 316 6.91 7.93 -43.79
N TYR A 317 7.63 8.90 -44.36
CA TYR A 317 8.82 8.62 -45.16
C TYR A 317 10.07 8.76 -44.29
N VAL A 318 10.93 7.76 -44.32
CA VAL A 318 12.11 7.64 -43.46
C VAL A 318 13.35 7.32 -44.28
N SER A 319 14.50 7.86 -43.88
CA SER A 319 15.77 7.63 -44.57
C SER A 319 16.49 6.35 -44.12
N SER A 320 15.96 5.66 -43.11
CA SER A 320 16.46 4.40 -42.56
C SER A 320 15.28 3.62 -41.95
N SER A 321 15.42 2.31 -41.77
CA SER A 321 14.38 1.49 -41.12
C SER A 321 14.06 1.97 -39.70
N CYS A 322 12.81 1.81 -39.31
CA CYS A 322 12.36 2.06 -37.94
C CYS A 322 12.58 0.82 -37.08
N TYR A 323 13.54 0.89 -36.16
CA TYR A 323 13.88 -0.24 -35.28
C TYR A 323 12.88 -0.40 -34.13
N GLY A 324 12.23 0.69 -33.73
CA GLY A 324 11.09 0.74 -32.84
C GLY A 324 10.04 1.69 -33.41
N LEU A 325 8.78 1.26 -33.36
CA LEU A 325 7.60 2.04 -33.72
C LEU A 325 6.68 2.15 -32.52
N PHE A 326 6.11 3.33 -32.32
CA PHE A 326 5.13 3.58 -31.28
C PHE A 326 4.13 4.64 -31.76
N VAL A 327 2.85 4.47 -31.45
CA VAL A 327 1.84 5.53 -31.68
C VAL A 327 1.25 5.93 -30.33
N ASP A 328 1.41 7.20 -29.98
CA ASP A 328 0.87 7.72 -28.72
C ASP A 328 -0.65 7.97 -28.79
N ILE A 329 -1.23 8.31 -27.64
CA ILE A 329 -2.66 8.65 -27.56
C ILE A 329 -3.01 9.94 -28.34
N ASN A 330 -2.06 10.74 -28.81
CA ASN A 330 -2.32 11.93 -29.63
C ASN A 330 -2.25 11.66 -31.14
N ASP A 331 -2.18 10.38 -31.55
CA ASP A 331 -1.92 9.94 -32.92
C ASP A 331 -0.59 10.50 -33.47
N THR A 332 0.44 10.55 -32.62
CA THR A 332 1.82 10.82 -33.04
C THR A 332 2.55 9.51 -33.23
N LEU A 333 3.04 9.28 -34.44
CA LEU A 333 3.87 8.13 -34.78
C LEU A 333 5.34 8.44 -34.48
N TYR A 334 5.98 7.61 -33.67
CA TYR A 334 7.40 7.65 -33.31
C TYR A 334 8.16 6.56 -34.06
N CYS A 335 9.38 6.88 -34.49
CA CYS A 335 10.29 5.96 -35.16
C CYS A 335 11.72 6.18 -34.65
N SER A 336 12.36 5.13 -34.14
CA SER A 336 13.78 5.15 -33.80
C SER A 336 14.63 4.77 -35.02
N MET A 337 15.55 5.67 -35.39
CA MET A 337 16.43 5.50 -36.54
C MET A 337 17.83 5.09 -36.06
N PHE A 338 18.05 3.78 -35.96
CA PHE A 338 19.25 3.16 -35.41
C PHE A 338 20.55 3.74 -36.01
N HIS A 339 20.68 3.74 -37.34
CA HIS A 339 21.89 4.22 -38.03
C HIS A 339 22.05 5.74 -38.05
N LEU A 340 21.00 6.48 -37.70
CA LEU A 340 21.02 7.94 -37.64
C LEU A 340 21.03 8.45 -36.20
N HIS A 341 21.10 7.57 -35.19
CA HIS A 341 21.29 7.95 -33.79
C HIS A 341 20.27 8.96 -33.25
N GLN A 342 19.01 8.84 -33.68
CA GLN A 342 17.93 9.74 -33.30
C GLN A 342 16.56 9.05 -33.32
N VAL A 343 15.59 9.64 -32.61
CA VAL A 343 14.17 9.28 -32.66
C VAL A 343 13.40 10.44 -33.28
N ILE A 344 12.55 10.13 -34.26
CA ILE A 344 11.74 11.10 -34.98
C ILE A 344 10.25 10.85 -34.80
N THR A 345 9.44 11.90 -34.92
CA THR A 345 7.98 11.82 -34.87
C THR A 345 7.30 12.40 -36.09
N LYS A 346 6.06 11.95 -36.32
CA LYS A 346 5.10 12.56 -37.24
C LYS A 346 3.69 12.50 -36.65
N ALA A 347 3.01 13.63 -36.62
CA ALA A 347 1.59 13.69 -36.30
C ALA A 347 0.75 13.09 -37.43
N LEU A 348 -0.02 12.03 -37.16
CA LEU A 348 -0.83 11.31 -38.15
C LEU A 348 -2.07 12.09 -38.59
N HIS A 349 -2.56 13.02 -37.77
CA HIS A 349 -3.64 13.94 -38.13
C HIS A 349 -3.17 15.10 -39.04
N SER A 350 -1.86 15.26 -39.23
CA SER A 350 -1.29 16.30 -40.07
C SER A 350 -1.10 15.82 -41.51
N MET A 351 -1.59 16.61 -42.48
CA MET A 351 -1.30 16.39 -43.90
C MET A 351 0.15 16.72 -44.27
N SER A 352 0.95 17.26 -43.33
CA SER A 352 2.36 17.56 -43.56
C SER A 352 3.21 16.30 -43.47
N ASN A 353 4.12 16.10 -44.42
CA ASN A 353 5.14 15.04 -44.36
C ASN A 353 6.37 15.41 -43.52
N LYS A 354 6.31 16.52 -42.78
CA LYS A 354 7.43 16.98 -41.95
C LYS A 354 7.56 16.10 -40.71
N THR A 355 8.76 15.57 -40.48
CA THR A 355 9.13 14.87 -39.25
C THR A 355 9.85 15.81 -38.29
N ILE A 356 9.82 15.49 -36.99
CA ILE A 356 10.48 16.25 -35.91
C ILE A 356 11.42 15.31 -35.18
N ILE A 357 12.64 15.75 -34.86
CA ILE A 357 13.55 14.99 -34.00
C ILE A 357 13.14 15.27 -32.54
N VAL A 358 12.88 14.22 -31.78
CA VAL A 358 12.45 14.31 -30.37
C VAL A 358 13.50 13.78 -29.40
N ALA A 359 14.42 12.92 -29.86
CA ALA A 359 15.54 12.46 -29.05
C ALA A 359 16.77 12.18 -29.92
N GLY A 360 17.96 12.40 -29.35
CA GLY A 360 19.23 12.30 -30.07
C GLY A 360 19.53 13.51 -30.97
N THR A 361 20.79 13.69 -31.33
CA THR A 361 21.24 14.84 -32.17
C THR A 361 21.51 14.46 -33.62
N GLY A 362 21.23 13.21 -34.02
CA GLY A 362 21.64 12.70 -35.33
C GLY A 362 23.11 12.23 -35.38
N CYS A 363 23.83 12.31 -34.26
CA CYS A 363 25.24 11.92 -34.14
C CYS A 363 25.39 10.90 -33.01
N SER A 364 26.21 9.88 -33.23
CA SER A 364 26.56 8.90 -32.19
C SER A 364 27.30 9.60 -31.05
N GLY A 365 26.87 9.37 -29.82
CA GLY A 365 27.52 9.88 -28.61
C GLY A 365 26.86 9.34 -27.34
N SER A 366 27.43 9.68 -26.19
CA SER A 366 27.01 9.19 -24.87
C SER A 366 26.60 10.30 -23.89
N THR A 367 26.58 11.57 -24.32
CA THR A 367 26.04 12.68 -23.51
C THR A 367 24.52 12.56 -23.34
N SER A 368 23.93 13.33 -22.42
CA SER A 368 22.49 13.27 -22.10
C SER A 368 21.56 13.56 -23.29
N ASN A 369 22.02 14.28 -24.31
CA ASN A 369 21.22 14.59 -25.50
C ASN A 369 21.60 13.73 -26.72
N MET A 370 22.60 12.85 -26.61
CA MET A 370 23.08 12.00 -27.70
C MET A 370 22.71 10.53 -27.46
N LEU A 371 22.43 9.84 -28.55
CA LEU A 371 22.14 8.42 -28.58
C LEU A 371 23.16 7.71 -29.46
N SER A 372 23.31 6.40 -29.31
CA SER A 372 24.17 5.56 -30.13
C SER A 372 23.43 4.26 -30.49
N GLY A 373 22.65 4.35 -31.57
CA GLY A 373 21.90 3.21 -32.10
C GLY A 373 20.60 2.99 -31.34
N PRO A 374 19.66 3.95 -31.31
CA PRO A 374 18.40 3.75 -30.61
C PRO A 374 17.60 2.61 -31.24
N CYS A 375 17.19 1.65 -30.42
CA CYS A 375 16.37 0.50 -30.81
C CYS A 375 14.93 0.67 -30.31
N GLY A 376 14.47 -0.17 -29.39
CA GLY A 376 13.12 -0.12 -28.84
C GLY A 376 12.82 1.20 -28.13
N ILE A 377 11.59 1.64 -28.32
CA ILE A 377 11.06 2.86 -27.73
C ILE A 377 9.71 2.59 -27.08
N TYR A 378 9.41 3.34 -26.03
CA TYR A 378 8.11 3.33 -25.37
C TYR A 378 7.75 4.76 -24.98
N VAL A 379 6.50 5.15 -25.19
CA VAL A 379 6.00 6.47 -24.78
C VAL A 379 4.88 6.27 -23.76
N ASP A 380 5.05 6.86 -22.57
CA ASP A 380 4.05 6.75 -21.52
C ASP A 380 2.87 7.72 -21.74
N THR A 381 1.91 7.71 -20.82
CA THR A 381 0.72 8.59 -20.89
C THR A 381 1.02 10.07 -20.57
N ASN A 382 2.20 10.38 -20.04
CA ASN A 382 2.69 11.74 -19.84
C ASN A 382 3.48 12.26 -21.05
N PHE A 383 3.61 11.44 -22.10
CA PHE A 383 4.43 11.67 -23.29
C PHE A 383 5.95 11.65 -23.02
N ASP A 384 6.37 11.01 -21.93
CA ASP A 384 7.77 10.74 -21.66
C ASP A 384 8.25 9.58 -22.54
N LEU A 385 9.41 9.75 -23.17
CA LEU A 385 9.98 8.83 -24.15
C LEU A 385 11.14 8.04 -23.54
N TYR A 386 10.97 6.72 -23.50
CA TYR A 386 11.97 5.75 -23.07
C TYR A 386 12.66 5.18 -24.31
N VAL A 387 13.99 5.20 -24.33
CA VAL A 387 14.80 4.78 -25.48
C VAL A 387 15.87 3.78 -25.06
N ALA A 388 15.92 2.63 -25.74
CA ALA A 388 17.00 1.67 -25.60
C ALA A 388 18.20 2.15 -26.41
N ASP A 389 19.23 2.65 -25.71
CA ASP A 389 20.43 3.21 -26.30
C ASP A 389 21.47 2.11 -26.49
N TYR A 390 21.29 1.33 -27.56
CA TYR A 390 21.90 0.02 -27.79
C TYR A 390 23.41 -0.01 -27.56
N HIS A 391 24.20 0.78 -28.28
CA HIS A 391 25.67 0.72 -28.17
C HIS A 391 26.21 1.37 -26.89
N ASN A 392 25.40 2.17 -26.19
CA ASN A 392 25.77 2.76 -24.91
C ASN A 392 25.33 1.90 -23.71
N ASN A 393 24.73 0.72 -23.94
CA ASN A 393 24.37 -0.25 -22.89
C ASN A 393 23.48 0.36 -21.78
N ARG A 394 22.51 1.19 -22.16
CA ARG A 394 21.69 1.95 -21.20
C ARG A 394 20.27 2.20 -21.71
N ILE A 395 19.37 2.55 -20.80
CA ILE A 395 18.03 3.06 -21.10
C ILE A 395 17.97 4.53 -20.73
N GLN A 396 17.51 5.36 -21.68
CA GLN A 396 17.37 6.79 -21.52
C GLN A 396 15.90 7.21 -21.42
N LEU A 397 15.60 8.09 -20.47
CA LEU A 397 14.30 8.75 -20.31
C LEU A 397 14.40 10.20 -20.77
N PHE A 398 13.69 10.55 -21.83
CA PHE A 398 13.47 11.92 -22.27
C PHE A 398 12.09 12.35 -21.77
N GLN A 399 12.06 13.26 -20.79
CA GLN A 399 10.80 13.81 -20.31
C GLN A 399 10.15 14.66 -21.41
N SER A 400 8.82 14.75 -21.41
CA SER A 400 8.08 15.51 -22.43
C SER A 400 8.64 16.93 -22.59
N GLU A 401 8.87 17.33 -23.84
CA GLU A 401 9.47 18.63 -24.25
C GLU A 401 10.96 18.83 -23.89
N GLU A 402 11.61 17.91 -23.17
CA GLU A 402 13.03 17.97 -22.82
C GLU A 402 13.93 17.26 -23.85
N LEU A 403 15.04 17.90 -24.22
CA LEU A 403 16.03 17.33 -25.15
C LEU A 403 17.17 16.57 -24.46
N ASN A 404 17.27 16.70 -23.14
CA ASN A 404 18.24 15.96 -22.33
C ASN A 404 17.55 14.79 -21.65
N SER A 405 18.23 13.65 -21.67
CA SER A 405 17.75 12.43 -21.03
C SER A 405 18.38 12.17 -19.66
N ILE A 406 17.65 11.40 -18.87
CA ILE A 406 18.07 10.82 -17.61
C ILE A 406 18.35 9.34 -17.85
N THR A 407 19.56 8.88 -17.49
CA THR A 407 19.90 7.45 -17.54
C THR A 407 19.19 6.73 -16.40
N ILE A 408 18.19 5.91 -16.71
CA ILE A 408 17.38 5.21 -15.69
C ILE A 408 17.81 3.76 -15.47
N ALA A 409 18.53 3.15 -16.41
CA ALA A 409 19.05 1.78 -16.27
C ALA A 409 20.33 1.58 -17.10
N GLY A 410 21.22 0.69 -16.64
CA GLY A 410 22.48 0.37 -17.30
C GLY A 410 23.59 1.40 -17.09
N ALA A 411 24.50 1.50 -18.06
CA ALA A 411 25.73 2.27 -17.92
C ALA A 411 25.46 3.78 -17.73
N GLY A 412 25.95 4.34 -16.61
CA GLY A 412 25.79 5.75 -16.27
C GLY A 412 24.55 6.09 -15.45
N SER A 413 23.78 5.10 -14.98
CA SER A 413 22.75 5.30 -13.95
C SER A 413 23.38 5.58 -12.58
N LEU A 414 22.81 6.52 -11.80
CA LEU A 414 23.28 6.90 -10.46
C LEU A 414 23.25 5.74 -9.47
N ASP A 415 22.24 4.87 -9.58
CA ASP A 415 22.02 3.69 -8.75
C ASP A 415 22.15 2.43 -9.64
N THR A 416 23.38 2.09 -10.05
CA THR A 416 23.59 0.98 -11.00
C THR A 416 23.29 -0.38 -10.34
N THR A 417 22.03 -0.81 -10.35
CA THR A 417 21.62 -2.14 -9.84
C THR A 417 21.69 -3.23 -10.91
N ILE A 418 21.96 -2.89 -12.18
CA ILE A 418 22.01 -3.84 -13.30
C ILE A 418 22.99 -3.39 -14.38
N THR A 419 23.76 -4.35 -14.92
CA THR A 419 24.60 -4.16 -16.11
C THR A 419 23.85 -4.68 -17.33
N LEU A 420 23.57 -3.80 -18.30
CA LEU A 420 22.96 -4.15 -19.58
C LEU A 420 24.03 -4.34 -20.65
N ASN A 421 23.70 -5.10 -21.70
CA ASN A 421 24.55 -5.31 -22.87
C ASN A 421 23.69 -5.30 -24.14
N GLU A 422 23.81 -4.21 -24.88
CA GLU A 422 23.08 -3.95 -26.12
C GLU A 422 21.55 -4.08 -25.99
N PRO A 423 20.89 -3.37 -25.05
CA PRO A 423 19.45 -3.54 -24.82
C PRO A 423 18.63 -3.15 -26.07
N THR A 424 17.56 -3.88 -26.34
CA THR A 424 16.76 -3.71 -27.58
C THR A 424 15.30 -3.38 -27.36
N GLY A 425 14.62 -3.98 -26.38
CA GLY A 425 13.17 -3.84 -26.17
C GLY A 425 12.84 -3.24 -24.80
N ILE A 426 11.79 -2.42 -24.74
CA ILE A 426 11.32 -1.74 -23.52
C ILE A 426 9.80 -1.76 -23.48
N VAL A 427 9.22 -2.13 -22.34
CA VAL A 427 7.81 -1.88 -22.02
C VAL A 427 7.64 -1.46 -20.55
N LEU A 428 6.53 -0.79 -20.23
CA LEU A 428 6.12 -0.45 -18.87
C LEU A 428 4.86 -1.21 -18.46
N ASP A 429 4.76 -1.55 -17.18
CA ASP A 429 3.51 -1.99 -16.56
C ASP A 429 2.60 -0.80 -16.17
N ALA A 430 1.48 -1.05 -15.48
CA ALA A 430 0.56 0.03 -15.07
C ALA A 430 1.13 0.97 -13.98
N ASP A 431 2.11 0.50 -13.20
CA ASP A 431 2.76 1.26 -12.12
C ASP A 431 4.06 1.95 -12.57
N ASN A 432 4.36 1.90 -13.88
CA ASN A 432 5.56 2.43 -14.53
C ASN A 432 6.86 1.67 -14.19
N TYR A 433 6.78 0.42 -13.77
CA TYR A 433 7.96 -0.45 -13.72
C TYR A 433 8.40 -0.86 -15.13
N LEU A 434 9.71 -0.84 -15.34
CA LEU A 434 10.41 -1.03 -16.60
C LEU A 434 10.81 -2.49 -16.82
N TYR A 435 10.48 -3.02 -18.00
CA TYR A 435 10.88 -4.36 -18.45
C TYR A 435 11.74 -4.22 -19.70
N ILE A 436 12.96 -4.73 -19.64
CA ILE A 436 14.00 -4.54 -20.64
C ILE A 436 14.42 -5.89 -21.21
N VAL A 437 14.55 -5.92 -22.54
CA VAL A 437 15.22 -7.02 -23.25
C VAL A 437 16.72 -6.73 -23.31
N ASP A 438 17.51 -7.56 -22.62
CA ASP A 438 18.96 -7.46 -22.52
C ASP A 438 19.59 -8.42 -23.54
N PHE A 439 19.61 -7.98 -24.80
CA PHE A 439 19.83 -8.79 -26.01
C PHE A 439 21.09 -9.66 -25.95
N ASN A 440 22.28 -9.07 -25.75
CA ASN A 440 23.53 -9.83 -25.76
C ASN A 440 23.75 -10.67 -24.51
N ASN A 441 23.09 -10.32 -23.41
CA ASN A 441 23.08 -11.13 -22.19
C ASN A 441 22.01 -12.24 -22.23
N ASN A 442 21.25 -12.36 -23.33
CA ASN A 442 20.27 -13.43 -23.57
C ASN A 442 19.19 -13.52 -22.47
N ARG A 443 18.73 -12.39 -21.94
CA ARG A 443 17.79 -12.36 -20.81
C ARG A 443 16.79 -11.21 -20.87
N ILE A 444 15.75 -11.32 -20.05
CA ILE A 444 14.80 -10.25 -19.75
C ILE A 444 15.03 -9.79 -18.32
N VAL A 445 15.08 -8.49 -18.09
CA VAL A 445 15.19 -7.89 -16.76
C VAL A 445 13.99 -6.96 -16.49
N GLY A 446 13.56 -6.86 -15.24
CA GLY A 446 12.48 -5.98 -14.81
C GLY A 446 12.86 -5.19 -13.57
N SER A 447 12.40 -3.94 -13.47
CA SER A 447 12.51 -3.15 -12.25
C SER A 447 11.40 -3.49 -11.26
N GLY A 448 11.65 -3.25 -9.97
CA GLY A 448 10.66 -3.29 -8.90
C GLY A 448 11.05 -2.33 -7.76
N PRO A 449 10.36 -2.38 -6.60
CA PRO A 449 10.68 -1.55 -5.44
C PRO A 449 12.13 -1.65 -4.96
N ASN A 450 12.76 -2.81 -5.19
CA ASN A 450 14.13 -3.12 -4.76
C ASN A 450 15.16 -3.01 -5.90
N GLY A 451 14.82 -2.36 -7.01
CA GLY A 451 15.68 -2.22 -8.18
C GLY A 451 15.45 -3.28 -9.26
N PHE A 452 16.42 -3.45 -10.15
CA PHE A 452 16.32 -4.36 -11.30
C PHE A 452 16.71 -5.81 -10.96
N ARG A 453 15.94 -6.78 -11.49
CA ARG A 453 16.25 -8.21 -11.40
C ARG A 453 16.08 -8.91 -12.74
N CYS A 454 16.70 -10.09 -12.87
CA CYS A 454 16.46 -10.95 -14.02
C CYS A 454 15.16 -11.74 -13.87
N LEU A 455 14.38 -11.83 -14.95
CA LEU A 455 13.08 -12.51 -14.98
C LEU A 455 13.13 -13.80 -15.80
N VAL A 456 13.79 -13.78 -16.96
CA VAL A 456 13.88 -14.91 -17.90
C VAL A 456 15.28 -14.97 -18.50
N GLY A 457 15.83 -16.17 -18.72
CA GLY A 457 17.16 -16.34 -19.35
C GLY A 457 18.34 -16.05 -18.41
N CYS A 458 18.13 -16.18 -17.09
CA CYS A 458 19.06 -15.68 -16.07
C CYS A 458 20.41 -16.40 -15.97
N SER A 459 20.61 -17.49 -16.71
CA SER A 459 21.94 -18.09 -16.83
C SER A 459 22.93 -17.21 -17.60
N GLY A 460 22.45 -16.17 -18.31
CA GLY A 460 23.29 -15.23 -19.06
C GLY A 460 23.94 -15.84 -20.32
N THR A 461 23.58 -17.07 -20.68
CA THR A 461 24.13 -17.81 -21.81
C THR A 461 23.05 -18.10 -22.83
N SER A 462 23.34 -17.84 -24.11
CA SER A 462 22.45 -18.21 -25.21
C SER A 462 22.14 -19.72 -25.20
N GLY A 463 20.89 -20.10 -25.38
CA GLY A 463 20.50 -21.50 -25.48
C GLY A 463 19.08 -21.68 -26.04
N SER A 464 18.70 -22.94 -26.28
CA SER A 464 17.44 -23.31 -26.94
C SER A 464 16.44 -24.05 -26.03
N ALA A 465 16.82 -24.33 -24.78
CA ALA A 465 15.90 -24.89 -23.79
C ALA A 465 14.69 -23.97 -23.54
N SER A 466 13.62 -24.50 -22.95
CA SER A 466 12.40 -23.72 -22.62
C SER A 466 12.67 -22.55 -21.69
N ASN A 467 13.68 -22.67 -20.82
CA ASN A 467 14.09 -21.63 -19.87
C ASN A 467 15.25 -20.76 -20.36
N GLN A 468 15.65 -20.89 -21.61
CA GLN A 468 16.75 -20.16 -22.23
C GLN A 468 16.26 -19.34 -23.42
N LEU A 469 16.97 -18.24 -23.68
CA LEU A 469 16.78 -17.37 -24.82
C LEU A 469 18.09 -17.29 -25.61
N SER A 470 18.00 -16.90 -26.87
CA SER A 470 19.13 -16.64 -27.75
C SER A 470 18.88 -15.32 -28.47
N TYR A 471 19.62 -14.27 -28.08
CA TYR A 471 19.51 -12.93 -28.62
C TYR A 471 18.06 -12.40 -28.67
N PRO A 472 17.30 -12.40 -27.56
CA PRO A 472 15.90 -11.97 -27.56
C PRO A 472 15.78 -10.51 -28.01
N TYR A 473 14.77 -10.16 -28.82
CA TYR A 473 14.72 -8.84 -29.46
C TYR A 473 13.71 -7.87 -28.83
N THR A 474 12.47 -8.31 -28.62
CA THR A 474 11.38 -7.49 -28.06
C THR A 474 10.48 -8.34 -27.16
N LEU A 475 9.64 -7.69 -26.36
CA LEU A 475 8.64 -8.33 -25.51
C LEU A 475 7.32 -7.55 -25.50
N SER A 476 6.20 -8.24 -25.29
CA SER A 476 4.87 -7.62 -25.06
C SER A 476 4.07 -8.45 -24.07
N PHE A 477 3.17 -7.79 -23.33
CA PHE A 477 2.26 -8.45 -22.40
C PHE A 477 0.89 -8.71 -23.01
N ASP A 478 0.23 -9.80 -22.63
CA ASP A 478 -1.22 -9.90 -22.72
C ASP A 478 -1.90 -9.26 -21.49
N SER A 479 -3.22 -9.09 -21.53
CA SER A 479 -4.02 -8.52 -20.43
C SER A 479 -3.96 -9.34 -19.14
N TYR A 480 -3.54 -10.61 -19.20
CA TYR A 480 -3.32 -11.47 -18.03
C TYR A 480 -1.89 -11.31 -17.46
N GLY A 481 -1.02 -10.55 -18.13
CA GLY A 481 0.36 -10.33 -17.73
C GLY A 481 1.35 -11.40 -18.18
N ASN A 482 0.96 -12.33 -19.08
CA ASN A 482 1.90 -13.26 -19.67
C ASN A 482 2.84 -12.53 -20.64
N MET A 483 4.11 -12.93 -20.68
CA MET A 483 5.11 -12.34 -21.58
C MET A 483 5.19 -13.11 -22.89
N PHE A 484 5.12 -12.40 -24.01
CA PHE A 484 5.48 -12.90 -25.32
C PHE A 484 6.81 -12.30 -25.73
N ILE A 485 7.82 -13.15 -25.94
CA ILE A 485 9.19 -12.75 -26.23
C ILE A 485 9.57 -13.24 -27.63
N SER A 486 10.14 -12.34 -28.42
CA SER A 486 10.76 -12.71 -29.68
C SER A 486 12.16 -13.27 -29.44
N ASP A 487 12.30 -14.59 -29.48
CA ASP A 487 13.56 -15.32 -29.26
C ASP A 487 14.28 -15.45 -30.61
N TYR A 488 14.81 -14.31 -31.06
CA TYR A 488 15.29 -14.05 -32.42
C TYR A 488 16.35 -15.06 -32.88
N GLY A 489 17.33 -15.39 -32.05
CA GLY A 489 18.40 -16.34 -32.39
C GLY A 489 17.92 -17.79 -32.52
N ASN A 490 16.79 -18.13 -31.89
CA ASN A 490 16.17 -19.45 -31.98
C ASN A 490 15.03 -19.53 -33.01
N ASN A 491 14.72 -18.44 -33.73
CA ASN A 491 13.65 -18.37 -34.72
C ASN A 491 12.28 -18.79 -34.14
N ARG A 492 11.91 -18.28 -32.96
CA ARG A 492 10.65 -18.60 -32.30
C ARG A 492 10.10 -17.41 -31.49
N ILE A 493 8.80 -17.46 -31.22
CA ILE A 493 8.15 -16.65 -30.18
C ILE A 493 7.88 -17.57 -28.98
N GLN A 494 8.33 -17.16 -27.80
CA GLN A 494 8.05 -17.87 -26.54
C GLN A 494 7.03 -17.11 -25.69
N LYS A 495 6.10 -17.85 -25.09
CA LYS A 495 5.14 -17.35 -24.11
C LYS A 495 5.55 -17.83 -22.71
N PHE A 496 5.71 -16.90 -21.79
CA PHE A 496 5.97 -17.18 -20.37
C PHE A 496 4.73 -16.84 -19.56
N ILE A 497 4.23 -17.80 -18.79
CA ILE A 497 2.98 -17.67 -18.04
C ILE A 497 3.23 -16.92 -16.75
N LEU A 498 2.46 -15.86 -16.48
CA LEU A 498 2.51 -15.16 -15.20
C LEU A 498 2.05 -16.13 -14.12
N LEU A 499 2.87 -16.33 -13.10
CA LEU A 499 2.48 -17.10 -11.93
C LEU A 499 1.62 -16.20 -11.06
N ASN A 500 0.43 -16.67 -10.68
CA ASN A 500 -0.38 -16.01 -9.67
C ASN A 500 0.37 -16.08 -8.32
N ASN A 501 1.25 -15.11 -8.09
CA ASN A 501 1.87 -14.88 -6.78
C ASN A 501 0.82 -14.34 -5.81
N THR A 502 -0.10 -15.21 -5.39
CA THR A 502 -0.83 -15.07 -4.12
C THR A 502 -0.02 -15.65 -2.96
N HIS A 503 1.32 -15.64 -3.07
CA HIS A 503 2.17 -16.34 -2.11
C HIS A 503 2.55 -15.40 -0.98
N ASP A 504 1.61 -15.18 -0.07
CA ASP A 504 1.99 -14.92 1.31
C ASP A 504 2.85 -16.11 1.79
N PRO A 505 3.98 -15.86 2.46
CA PRO A 505 4.82 -16.93 3.00
C PRO A 505 3.96 -17.85 3.89
N SER A 506 4.24 -19.16 3.88
CA SER A 506 3.48 -20.13 4.70
C SER A 506 3.73 -20.03 6.20
N TYR A 507 4.49 -19.03 6.62
CA TYR A 507 4.97 -18.76 7.97
C TYR A 507 4.87 -17.26 8.25
N ASN A 508 4.78 -16.88 9.53
CA ASN A 508 4.61 -15.47 9.88
C ASN A 508 5.91 -14.69 9.64
N GLN A 509 5.78 -13.55 8.95
CA GLN A 509 6.80 -12.51 8.83
C GLN A 509 6.22 -11.19 9.35
N PRO A 510 6.02 -11.05 10.67
CA PRO A 510 5.55 -9.79 11.24
C PRO A 510 6.53 -8.66 10.92
N LYS A 511 6.03 -7.47 10.62
CA LYS A 511 6.83 -6.26 10.42
C LYS A 511 7.13 -5.63 11.80
N PHE A 512 8.40 -5.37 12.10
CA PHE A 512 8.80 -4.81 13.38
C PHE A 512 9.30 -3.37 13.25
N CYS A 513 8.93 -2.50 14.20
CA CYS A 513 9.51 -1.17 14.30
C CYS A 513 10.98 -1.25 14.76
N GLN A 514 11.78 -0.22 14.47
CA GLN A 514 13.21 -0.20 14.81
C GLN A 514 13.50 -0.49 16.29
N ASN A 515 12.60 -0.14 17.22
CA ASN A 515 12.78 -0.35 18.66
C ASN A 515 12.06 -1.58 19.22
N ALA A 516 11.62 -2.50 18.35
CA ALA A 516 10.93 -3.72 18.77
C ALA A 516 11.75 -4.51 19.81
N SER A 517 11.11 -4.85 20.93
CA SER A 517 11.75 -5.55 22.04
C SER A 517 10.86 -6.65 22.58
N TRP A 518 11.48 -7.73 23.04
CA TRP A 518 10.82 -8.88 23.63
C TRP A 518 11.08 -8.92 25.14
N ASN A 519 10.14 -9.50 25.87
CA ASN A 519 10.31 -9.74 27.29
C ASN A 519 11.49 -10.68 27.46
N PRO A 520 12.56 -10.31 28.18
CA PRO A 520 13.73 -11.16 28.31
C PRO A 520 13.39 -12.46 29.05
N SER A 521 12.38 -12.48 29.92
CA SER A 521 11.93 -13.72 30.59
C SER A 521 10.97 -14.49 29.69
N ALA A 522 11.45 -15.58 29.10
CA ALA A 522 10.63 -16.48 28.32
C ALA A 522 9.72 -17.38 29.18
N ILE A 523 8.60 -17.75 28.57
CA ILE A 523 7.73 -18.82 29.03
C ILE A 523 8.21 -20.12 28.38
N THR A 524 8.47 -21.15 29.18
CA THR A 524 8.72 -22.49 28.63
C THR A 524 7.43 -23.02 28.02
N PHE A 525 7.37 -22.97 26.69
CA PHE A 525 6.22 -23.41 25.91
C PHE A 525 6.11 -24.94 25.91
N ALA A 526 7.24 -25.63 25.72
CA ALA A 526 7.34 -27.08 25.80
C ALA A 526 8.68 -27.46 26.45
N ASN A 527 8.67 -28.50 27.28
CA ASN A 527 9.87 -29.00 27.97
C ASN A 527 10.26 -30.38 27.43
N SER A 528 11.32 -30.96 28.01
CA SER A 528 11.87 -32.25 27.57
C SER A 528 10.92 -33.44 27.66
N ILE A 529 9.85 -33.34 28.46
CA ILE A 529 8.80 -34.38 28.54
C ILE A 529 7.91 -34.31 27.29
N THR A 530 7.75 -33.12 26.71
CA THR A 530 6.84 -32.88 25.59
C THR A 530 7.52 -32.96 24.23
N VAL A 531 8.76 -32.49 24.10
CA VAL A 531 9.48 -32.40 22.80
C VAL A 531 10.80 -33.19 22.78
N GLY A 532 10.98 -34.09 23.76
CA GLY A 532 12.18 -34.89 23.89
C GLY A 532 13.44 -34.08 24.20
N SER A 533 14.61 -34.70 24.02
CA SER A 533 15.90 -34.02 24.14
C SER A 533 16.33 -33.35 22.83
N ASN A 534 17.08 -32.27 22.97
CA ASN A 534 17.78 -31.58 21.88
C ASN A 534 16.86 -31.15 20.72
N PRO A 535 15.79 -30.37 21.00
CA PRO A 535 14.89 -29.91 19.94
C PRO A 535 15.64 -29.02 18.95
N TRP A 536 15.37 -29.20 17.66
CA TRP A 536 16.00 -28.41 16.59
C TRP A 536 14.96 -27.66 15.75
N GLY A 537 14.20 -28.37 14.91
CA GLY A 537 13.25 -27.76 13.98
C GLY A 537 11.95 -27.31 14.64
N ILE A 538 11.63 -26.03 14.48
CA ILE A 538 10.33 -25.43 14.82
C ILE A 538 9.84 -24.54 13.68
N LEU A 539 8.54 -24.55 13.41
CA LEU A 539 7.88 -23.63 12.50
C LEU A 539 6.53 -23.21 13.06
N VAL A 540 6.22 -21.92 12.97
CA VAL A 540 4.89 -21.38 13.24
C VAL A 540 4.30 -20.86 11.93
N ASN A 541 3.18 -21.44 11.52
CA ASN A 541 2.52 -21.06 10.26
C ASN A 541 1.66 -19.79 10.42
N THR A 542 1.12 -19.28 9.31
CA THR A 542 0.26 -18.08 9.28
C THR A 542 -1.03 -18.17 10.12
N ASN A 543 -1.46 -19.39 10.46
CA ASN A 543 -2.59 -19.64 11.36
C ASN A 543 -2.18 -19.79 12.83
N ASN A 544 -0.92 -19.49 13.17
CA ASN A 544 -0.32 -19.69 14.48
C ASN A 544 -0.32 -21.15 14.98
N THR A 545 -0.40 -22.11 14.06
CA THR A 545 -0.16 -23.52 14.37
C THR A 545 1.34 -23.75 14.49
N ILE A 546 1.76 -24.36 15.59
CA ILE A 546 3.16 -24.59 15.92
C ILE A 546 3.49 -26.04 15.61
N TYR A 547 4.58 -26.26 14.85
CA TYR A 547 5.10 -27.56 14.46
C TYR A 547 6.51 -27.72 15.02
N VAL A 548 6.76 -28.82 15.73
CA VAL A 548 8.09 -29.14 16.28
C VAL A 548 8.47 -30.55 15.87
N ALA A 549 9.69 -30.71 15.35
CA ALA A 549 10.28 -32.02 15.11
C ALA A 549 10.92 -32.55 16.40
N ASP A 550 10.35 -33.62 16.97
CA ASP A 550 10.98 -34.34 18.07
C ASP A 550 11.99 -35.33 17.52
N ARG A 551 13.25 -34.93 17.64
CA ARG A 551 14.39 -35.66 17.11
C ARG A 551 14.68 -36.95 17.86
N THR A 552 14.36 -37.01 19.15
CA THR A 552 14.69 -38.15 20.02
C THR A 552 13.63 -39.25 19.90
N ASN A 553 12.36 -38.85 19.86
CA ASN A 553 11.24 -39.78 19.76
C ASN A 553 10.86 -40.10 18.31
N ASN A 554 11.44 -39.39 17.31
CA ASN A 554 11.12 -39.51 15.89
C ASN A 554 9.65 -39.16 15.59
N GLU A 555 9.17 -38.04 16.16
CA GLU A 555 7.77 -37.61 16.08
C GLU A 555 7.67 -36.16 15.56
N ILE A 556 6.47 -35.77 15.13
CA ILE A 556 6.12 -34.37 14.89
C ILE A 556 5.02 -33.98 15.85
N HIS A 557 5.25 -32.95 16.66
CA HIS A 557 4.23 -32.39 17.54
C HIS A 557 3.62 -31.13 16.93
N ILE A 558 2.29 -31.03 17.01
CA ILE A 558 1.49 -29.96 16.42
C ILE A 558 0.56 -29.37 17.49
N TRP A 559 0.58 -28.05 17.66
CA TRP A 559 -0.31 -27.31 18.56
C TRP A 559 -1.23 -26.36 17.77
N PHE A 560 -2.54 -26.53 17.91
CA PHE A 560 -3.55 -25.55 17.49
C PHE A 560 -3.85 -24.60 18.65
N ASN A 561 -3.76 -23.29 18.45
CA ASN A 561 -4.22 -22.25 19.41
C ASN A 561 -3.60 -22.32 20.84
N ASN A 562 -2.28 -22.44 20.97
CA ASN A 562 -1.54 -22.31 22.25
C ASN A 562 -2.06 -23.20 23.41
N THR A 563 -2.46 -24.45 23.12
CA THR A 563 -2.89 -25.42 24.13
C THR A 563 -1.72 -25.85 25.05
N ILE A 564 -2.05 -26.33 26.25
CA ILE A 564 -1.08 -26.76 27.30
C ILE A 564 -0.25 -28.00 26.87
N GLY A 565 -0.63 -28.69 25.80
CA GLY A 565 0.11 -29.79 25.19
C GLY A 565 -0.20 -29.94 23.70
N PRO A 566 0.55 -30.79 22.98
CA PRO A 566 0.36 -30.96 21.54
C PRO A 566 -1.04 -31.51 21.27
N THR A 567 -1.76 -30.83 20.37
CA THR A 567 -3.09 -31.24 19.92
C THR A 567 -3.04 -32.44 18.99
N GLN A 568 -1.92 -32.63 18.30
CA GLN A 568 -1.68 -33.77 17.44
C GLN A 568 -0.21 -34.16 17.48
N THR A 569 0.05 -35.46 17.52
CA THR A 569 1.38 -36.04 17.40
C THR A 569 1.38 -36.99 16.22
N ILE A 570 2.28 -36.78 15.27
CA ILE A 570 2.45 -37.62 14.09
C ILE A 570 3.63 -38.56 14.34
N GLN A 571 3.34 -39.85 14.21
CA GLN A 571 4.31 -40.93 14.28
C GLN A 571 4.63 -41.37 12.86
N GLY A 572 5.90 -41.34 12.47
CA GLY A 572 6.35 -41.78 11.16
C GLY A 572 7.63 -42.61 11.27
N ASN A 573 8.06 -43.23 10.17
CA ASN A 573 9.37 -43.86 10.09
C ASN A 573 10.46 -42.79 9.87
N PHE A 574 10.49 -41.80 10.75
CA PHE A 574 11.48 -40.73 10.78
C PHE A 574 12.74 -41.22 11.49
N SER A 575 13.88 -40.61 11.14
CA SER A 575 15.19 -40.96 11.67
C SER A 575 15.90 -39.66 12.04
N GLU A 576 15.81 -39.29 13.32
CA GLU A 576 16.40 -38.09 13.89
C GLU A 576 16.12 -36.81 13.08
N PRO A 577 14.84 -36.44 12.87
CA PRO A 577 14.49 -35.29 12.05
C PRO A 577 15.05 -33.97 12.61
N ASN A 578 15.96 -33.32 11.88
CA ASN A 578 16.52 -32.03 12.29
C ASN A 578 15.59 -30.85 12.01
N SER A 579 14.98 -30.83 10.84
CA SER A 579 14.24 -29.66 10.35
C SER A 579 12.88 -30.03 9.79
N ILE A 580 11.96 -29.07 9.83
CA ILE A 580 10.58 -29.19 9.39
C ILE A 580 10.18 -27.90 8.67
N PHE A 581 9.38 -28.03 7.61
CA PHE A 581 8.76 -26.90 6.92
C PHE A 581 7.32 -27.25 6.53
N VAL A 582 6.40 -26.29 6.58
CA VAL A 582 4.99 -26.49 6.27
C VAL A 582 4.56 -25.44 5.26
N THR A 583 3.94 -25.86 4.16
CA THR A 583 3.44 -24.95 3.11
C THR A 583 2.05 -24.42 3.43
N HIS A 584 1.58 -23.42 2.68
CA HIS A 584 0.27 -22.79 2.90
C HIS A 584 -0.90 -23.79 2.73
N ASN A 585 -0.71 -24.83 1.93
CA ASN A 585 -1.68 -25.92 1.73
C ASN A 585 -1.67 -26.93 2.89
N GLY A 586 -0.82 -26.75 3.90
CA GLY A 586 -0.71 -27.62 5.06
C GLY A 586 0.17 -28.85 4.84
N ASP A 587 0.88 -28.96 3.71
CA ASP A 587 1.82 -30.05 3.48
C ASP A 587 3.05 -29.91 4.38
N ILE A 588 3.41 -30.98 5.09
CA ILE A 588 4.53 -31.00 6.03
C ILE A 588 5.72 -31.70 5.38
N TYR A 589 6.85 -31.02 5.30
CA TYR A 589 8.12 -31.52 4.81
C TYR A 589 9.07 -31.68 5.98
N ILE A 590 9.67 -32.86 6.12
CA ILE A 590 10.52 -33.20 7.27
C ILE A 590 11.79 -33.93 6.85
N ASP A 591 12.89 -33.57 7.51
CA ASP A 591 14.17 -34.25 7.37
C ASP A 591 14.04 -35.72 7.79
N ASN A 592 14.48 -36.61 6.92
CA ASN A 592 14.62 -38.04 7.20
C ASN A 592 15.99 -38.51 6.68
N GLY A 593 17.02 -37.65 6.76
CA GLY A 593 18.29 -37.84 6.08
C GLY A 593 19.32 -38.68 6.82
N ALA A 594 19.25 -38.79 8.16
CA ALA A 594 20.35 -39.35 8.97
C ALA A 594 20.63 -40.83 8.66
N PHE A 595 19.60 -41.67 8.60
CA PHE A 595 19.71 -43.09 8.21
C PHE A 595 18.92 -43.43 6.94
N ASN A 596 17.87 -42.66 6.63
CA ASN A 596 16.96 -42.94 5.51
C ASN A 596 17.30 -42.15 4.22
N HIS A 597 18.26 -41.22 4.28
CA HIS A 597 18.80 -40.48 3.12
C HIS A 597 17.75 -39.79 2.24
N ARG A 598 16.75 -39.16 2.86
CA ARG A 598 15.67 -38.48 2.14
C ARG A 598 14.97 -37.38 2.96
N VAL A 599 14.20 -36.55 2.27
CA VAL A 599 13.19 -35.65 2.85
C VAL A 599 11.83 -36.23 2.50
N ASP A 600 10.97 -36.36 3.51
CA ASP A 600 9.64 -36.92 3.37
C ASP A 600 8.58 -35.81 3.42
N LYS A 601 7.56 -35.90 2.56
CA LYS A 601 6.32 -35.13 2.63
C LYS A 601 5.26 -35.96 3.33
N TRP A 602 4.65 -35.41 4.38
CA TRP A 602 3.53 -36.03 5.07
C TRP A 602 2.20 -35.65 4.41
N ILE A 603 1.35 -36.64 4.15
CA ILE A 603 0.02 -36.45 3.57
C ILE A 603 -1.02 -36.57 4.68
N LEU A 604 -1.61 -35.43 5.08
CA LEU A 604 -2.60 -35.32 6.17
C LEU A 604 -3.77 -36.30 6.05
N ASN A 605 -4.34 -36.47 4.85
CA ASN A 605 -5.51 -37.33 4.62
C ASN A 605 -5.15 -38.82 4.54
N GLY A 606 -3.87 -39.15 4.25
CA GLY A 606 -3.40 -40.52 4.06
C GLY A 606 -2.76 -41.13 5.31
N ASN A 607 -2.37 -40.31 6.29
CA ASN A 607 -1.54 -40.72 7.43
C ASN A 607 -0.26 -41.48 7.00
N THR A 608 0.30 -41.08 5.85
CA THR A 608 1.49 -41.69 5.26
C THR A 608 2.50 -40.60 4.87
N SER A 609 3.78 -40.96 4.90
CA SER A 609 4.85 -40.14 4.34
C SER A 609 5.24 -40.64 2.95
N VAL A 610 5.61 -39.71 2.06
CA VAL A 610 6.12 -40.00 0.72
C VAL A 610 7.48 -39.33 0.55
N PRO A 611 8.52 -40.06 0.09
CA PRO A 611 9.80 -39.46 -0.26
C PRO A 611 9.65 -38.43 -1.37
N VAL A 612 10.12 -37.20 -1.16
CA VAL A 612 10.07 -36.12 -2.18
C VAL A 612 11.45 -35.67 -2.65
N MET A 613 12.48 -35.90 -1.85
CA MET A 613 13.87 -35.58 -2.18
C MET A 613 14.79 -36.65 -1.58
N TYR A 614 15.71 -37.21 -2.36
CA TYR A 614 16.73 -38.15 -1.86
C TYR A 614 18.03 -37.38 -1.61
N VAL A 615 18.53 -37.40 -0.38
CA VAL A 615 19.69 -36.60 0.07
C VAL A 615 20.74 -37.49 0.73
N ASN A 616 22.01 -37.20 0.52
CA ASN A 616 23.11 -38.04 1.02
C ASN A 616 23.61 -37.62 2.43
N ALA A 617 22.93 -36.68 3.07
CA ALA A 617 23.18 -36.21 4.43
C ALA A 617 21.89 -35.64 5.04
N SER A 618 21.87 -35.45 6.36
CA SER A 618 20.75 -34.77 7.04
C SER A 618 20.58 -33.33 6.57
N CYS A 619 19.32 -32.92 6.42
CA CYS A 619 18.97 -31.52 6.15
C CYS A 619 18.88 -30.78 7.49
N TYR A 620 19.79 -29.85 7.75
CA TYR A 620 19.79 -29.04 8.98
C TYR A 620 18.84 -27.83 8.89
N GLY A 621 18.51 -27.42 7.67
CA GLY A 621 17.47 -26.46 7.34
C GLY A 621 16.70 -26.92 6.11
N LEU A 622 15.38 -26.77 6.17
CA LEU A 622 14.46 -27.00 5.07
C LEU A 622 13.61 -25.76 4.84
N VAL A 623 13.44 -25.38 3.59
CA VAL A 623 12.49 -24.34 3.19
C VAL A 623 11.88 -24.71 1.84
N VAL A 624 10.60 -24.43 1.66
CA VAL A 624 9.94 -24.48 0.35
C VAL A 624 9.66 -23.04 -0.06
N ASP A 625 10.20 -22.63 -1.21
CA ASP A 625 9.99 -21.28 -1.73
C ASP A 625 8.61 -21.14 -2.40
N THR A 626 8.29 -19.91 -2.82
CA THR A 626 7.01 -19.58 -3.47
C THR A 626 6.84 -20.18 -4.87
N THR A 627 7.83 -20.90 -5.38
CA THR A 627 7.80 -21.58 -6.68
C THR A 627 7.66 -23.11 -6.55
N ASP A 628 7.33 -23.59 -5.35
CA ASP A 628 7.33 -25.01 -4.98
C ASP A 628 8.71 -25.66 -5.15
N THR A 629 9.80 -24.93 -4.89
CA THR A 629 11.14 -25.50 -4.84
C THR A 629 11.54 -25.78 -3.40
N LEU A 630 11.88 -27.03 -3.10
CA LEU A 630 12.36 -27.48 -1.79
C LEU A 630 13.89 -27.33 -1.72
N TYR A 631 14.39 -26.72 -0.66
CA TYR A 631 15.81 -26.54 -0.38
C TYR A 631 16.21 -27.32 0.87
N CYS A 632 17.43 -27.83 0.88
CA CYS A 632 18.02 -28.57 1.98
C CYS A 632 19.48 -28.15 2.17
N SER A 633 19.84 -27.71 3.38
CA SER A 633 21.23 -27.48 3.76
C SER A 633 21.85 -28.72 4.38
N MET A 634 22.95 -29.20 3.77
CA MET A 634 23.65 -30.40 4.20
C MET A 634 24.94 -30.02 4.91
N PHE A 635 24.88 -30.02 6.24
CA PHE A 635 25.98 -29.59 7.12
C PHE A 635 27.30 -30.30 6.81
N THR A 636 27.30 -31.63 6.74
CA THR A 636 28.52 -32.44 6.54
C THR A 636 29.04 -32.43 5.11
N LEU A 637 28.24 -31.98 4.15
CA LEU A 637 28.62 -31.87 2.74
C LEU A 637 28.94 -30.44 2.33
N HIS A 638 28.88 -29.47 3.25
CA HIS A 638 29.28 -28.08 2.99
C HIS A 638 28.56 -27.43 1.79
N GLN A 639 27.28 -27.77 1.58
CA GLN A 639 26.47 -27.28 0.45
C GLN A 639 24.98 -27.22 0.77
N VAL A 640 24.25 -26.42 -0.01
CA VAL A 640 22.79 -26.34 -0.06
C VAL A 640 22.32 -26.81 -1.42
N VAL A 641 21.38 -27.75 -1.42
CA VAL A 641 20.79 -28.33 -2.62
C VAL A 641 19.31 -27.99 -2.71
N LYS A 642 18.78 -27.96 -3.93
CA LYS A 642 17.37 -27.72 -4.19
C LYS A 642 16.79 -28.71 -5.20
N LYS A 643 15.47 -28.92 -5.10
CA LYS A 643 14.68 -29.73 -6.03
C LYS A 643 13.31 -29.07 -6.23
N TRP A 644 12.91 -28.92 -7.48
CA TRP A 644 11.55 -28.48 -7.80
C TRP A 644 10.56 -29.61 -7.50
N LEU A 645 9.52 -29.35 -6.72
CA LEU A 645 8.61 -30.39 -6.23
C LEU A 645 7.71 -30.97 -7.32
N ASN A 646 7.48 -30.22 -8.39
CA ASN A 646 6.73 -30.69 -9.56
C ASN A 646 7.61 -31.45 -10.56
N ASP A 647 8.93 -31.52 -10.32
CA ASP A 647 9.84 -32.33 -11.10
C ASP A 647 9.89 -33.78 -10.59
N ASN A 648 9.62 -34.73 -11.50
CA ASN A 648 9.74 -36.16 -11.25
C ASN A 648 11.19 -36.66 -11.34
N SER A 649 12.14 -35.81 -11.71
CA SER A 649 13.57 -36.10 -11.71
C SER A 649 14.12 -36.36 -10.31
N SER A 650 15.11 -37.25 -10.23
CA SER A 650 15.91 -37.46 -9.01
C SER A 650 17.12 -36.53 -8.92
N ILE A 651 17.32 -35.66 -9.91
CA ILE A 651 18.47 -34.75 -9.97
C ILE A 651 18.29 -33.61 -8.96
N LEU A 652 19.30 -33.42 -8.12
CA LEU A 652 19.40 -32.26 -7.23
C LEU A 652 20.26 -31.18 -7.87
N THR A 653 19.88 -29.93 -7.68
CA THR A 653 20.69 -28.78 -8.11
C THR A 653 21.42 -28.18 -6.90
N ILE A 654 22.73 -28.03 -6.98
CA ILE A 654 23.51 -27.29 -5.98
C ILE A 654 23.22 -25.80 -6.17
N THR A 655 22.81 -25.11 -5.10
CA THR A 655 22.44 -23.69 -5.16
C THR A 655 23.34 -22.79 -4.33
N ALA A 656 24.07 -23.34 -3.36
CA ALA A 656 25.09 -22.63 -2.58
C ALA A 656 26.10 -23.62 -2.00
N GLY A 657 27.38 -23.22 -1.93
CA GLY A 657 28.48 -24.09 -1.49
C GLY A 657 28.83 -25.16 -2.54
N ILE A 658 30.09 -25.25 -2.91
CA ILE A 658 30.57 -26.19 -3.94
C ILE A 658 30.86 -27.62 -3.42
N GLY A 659 30.35 -27.96 -2.23
CA GLY A 659 30.58 -29.28 -1.62
C GLY A 659 31.95 -29.43 -0.94
N ILE A 660 32.69 -28.33 -0.76
CA ILE A 660 34.03 -28.30 -0.17
C ILE A 660 34.04 -27.26 0.94
N ALA A 661 34.50 -27.67 2.14
CA ALA A 661 34.70 -26.77 3.27
C ALA A 661 35.67 -25.64 2.92
N GLY A 662 35.25 -24.39 3.11
CA GLY A 662 36.09 -23.23 2.87
C GLY A 662 35.36 -21.92 3.14
N ASN A 663 36.08 -20.80 3.05
CA ASN A 663 35.59 -19.48 3.45
C ASN A 663 35.48 -18.46 2.29
N THR A 664 35.71 -18.90 1.05
CA THR A 664 35.55 -18.06 -0.14
C THR A 664 34.07 -17.73 -0.40
N SER A 665 33.76 -16.87 -1.37
CA SER A 665 32.38 -16.50 -1.69
C SER A 665 31.52 -17.66 -2.20
N SER A 666 32.12 -18.68 -2.81
CA SER A 666 31.40 -19.85 -3.34
C SER A 666 31.47 -21.09 -2.45
N MET A 667 32.24 -21.03 -1.35
CA MET A 667 32.41 -22.13 -0.40
C MET A 667 31.65 -21.84 0.89
N LEU A 668 31.12 -22.90 1.49
CA LEU A 668 30.50 -22.90 2.80
C LEU A 668 31.28 -23.85 3.70
N ASP A 669 31.15 -23.71 5.01
CA ASP A 669 31.68 -24.65 6.00
C ASP A 669 30.65 -24.94 7.09
N GLY A 670 29.92 -26.05 6.91
CA GLY A 670 28.86 -26.48 7.82
C GLY A 670 27.60 -25.61 7.70
N PRO A 671 26.92 -25.53 6.54
CA PRO A 671 25.70 -24.75 6.44
C PRO A 671 24.59 -25.33 7.32
N CYS A 672 24.00 -24.49 8.17
CA CYS A 672 22.89 -24.83 9.07
C CYS A 672 21.57 -24.24 8.55
N GLY A 673 20.96 -23.30 9.26
CA GLY A 673 19.71 -22.66 8.89
C GLY A 673 19.81 -21.96 7.54
N ILE A 674 18.74 -22.09 6.77
CA ILE A 674 18.56 -21.43 5.48
C ILE A 674 17.23 -20.71 5.47
N TYR A 675 17.18 -19.61 4.72
CA TYR A 675 15.98 -18.85 4.48
C TYR A 675 15.97 -18.40 3.02
N VAL A 676 14.83 -18.54 2.35
CA VAL A 676 14.64 -18.04 0.97
C VAL A 676 13.59 -16.95 1.02
N ASP A 677 13.96 -15.76 0.56
CA ASP A 677 13.05 -14.62 0.53
C ASP A 677 12.14 -14.66 -0.72
N ILE A 678 11.24 -13.68 -0.82
CA ILE A 678 10.31 -13.53 -1.95
C ILE A 678 11.00 -13.22 -3.29
N ASN A 679 12.26 -12.80 -3.28
CA ASN A 679 13.08 -12.62 -4.48
C ASN A 679 13.79 -13.90 -4.91
N LEU A 680 13.59 -15.01 -4.17
CA LEU A 680 14.30 -16.27 -4.31
C LEU A 680 15.79 -16.15 -3.97
N ASP A 681 16.17 -15.13 -3.20
CA ASP A 681 17.51 -14.99 -2.68
C ASP A 681 17.67 -15.90 -1.44
N LEU A 682 18.79 -16.62 -1.39
CA LEU A 682 19.05 -17.64 -0.38
C LEU A 682 20.04 -17.11 0.66
N TYR A 683 19.58 -17.02 1.91
CA TYR A 683 20.41 -16.73 3.07
C TYR A 683 20.84 -18.03 3.73
N VAL A 684 22.13 -18.17 4.00
CA VAL A 684 22.73 -19.39 4.57
C VAL A 684 23.53 -19.04 5.82
N ALA A 685 23.25 -19.77 6.91
CA ALA A 685 24.04 -19.69 8.14
C ALA A 685 25.27 -20.57 7.97
N ASP A 686 26.41 -19.94 7.77
CA ASP A 686 27.69 -20.59 7.48
C ASP A 686 28.44 -20.80 8.81
N TYR A 687 28.13 -21.91 9.48
CA TYR A 687 28.36 -22.13 10.91
C TYR A 687 29.83 -21.95 11.30
N TYR A 688 30.76 -22.68 10.68
CA TYR A 688 32.17 -22.63 11.04
C TYR A 688 32.89 -21.38 10.54
N ASN A 689 32.34 -20.72 9.52
CA ASN A 689 32.84 -19.44 9.03
C ASN A 689 32.28 -18.24 9.80
N ASN A 690 31.39 -18.45 10.78
CA ASN A 690 30.85 -17.39 11.65
C ASN A 690 30.21 -16.23 10.88
N ARG A 691 29.44 -16.53 9.83
CA ARG A 691 28.81 -15.52 8.96
C ARG A 691 27.45 -15.96 8.47
N ILE A 692 26.64 -14.98 8.05
CA ILE A 692 25.47 -15.19 7.20
C ILE A 692 25.82 -14.78 5.79
N GLN A 693 25.58 -15.66 4.84
CA GLN A 693 25.91 -15.45 3.44
C GLN A 693 24.64 -15.43 2.57
N LEU A 694 24.51 -14.38 1.76
CA LEU A 694 23.41 -14.15 0.82
C LEU A 694 23.84 -14.57 -0.59
N PHE A 695 23.13 -15.54 -1.16
CA PHE A 695 23.26 -15.98 -2.54
C PHE A 695 22.06 -15.45 -3.30
N GLN A 696 22.28 -14.42 -4.13
CA GLN A 696 21.20 -13.89 -4.96
C GLN A 696 20.75 -14.93 -5.99
N PHE A 697 19.49 -14.88 -6.40
CA PHE A 697 18.91 -15.88 -7.30
C PHE A 697 19.78 -16.12 -8.56
N GLY A 698 20.16 -17.39 -8.77
CA GLY A 698 20.99 -17.82 -9.89
C GLY A 698 22.49 -17.55 -9.76
N GLN A 699 22.95 -16.91 -8.68
CA GLN A 699 24.36 -16.68 -8.40
C GLN A 699 24.96 -17.78 -7.53
N LEU A 700 26.19 -18.21 -7.86
CA LEU A 700 26.93 -19.22 -7.09
C LEU A 700 27.92 -18.62 -6.07
N ASN A 701 28.16 -17.31 -6.15
CA ASN A 701 28.99 -16.57 -5.20
C ASN A 701 28.08 -15.83 -4.24
N GLY A 702 28.28 -16.05 -2.94
CA GLY A 702 27.54 -15.41 -1.89
C GLY A 702 28.25 -14.18 -1.31
N ILE A 703 27.44 -13.21 -0.89
CA ILE A 703 27.86 -11.97 -0.23
C ILE A 703 27.70 -12.15 1.28
N ALA A 704 28.73 -11.87 2.07
CA ALA A 704 28.62 -11.91 3.52
C ALA A 704 27.82 -10.70 4.03
N VAL A 705 26.59 -10.93 4.51
CA VAL A 705 25.67 -9.88 4.97
C VAL A 705 25.72 -9.66 6.49
N ALA A 706 26.22 -10.63 7.25
CA ALA A 706 26.47 -10.49 8.68
C ALA A 706 27.65 -11.37 9.15
N GLY A 707 28.35 -10.95 10.20
CA GLY A 707 29.49 -11.68 10.75
C GLY A 707 30.77 -11.54 9.92
N ALA A 708 31.61 -12.57 9.93
CA ALA A 708 32.94 -12.53 9.34
C ALA A 708 32.90 -12.32 7.80
N GLY A 709 33.74 -11.40 7.31
CA GLY A 709 33.85 -11.08 5.88
C GLY A 709 32.78 -10.11 5.35
N SER A 710 31.86 -9.63 6.20
CA SER A 710 30.95 -8.55 5.83
C SER A 710 31.71 -7.22 5.61
N LEU A 711 31.27 -6.43 4.62
CA LEU A 711 31.91 -5.15 4.26
C LEU A 711 31.82 -4.12 5.41
N ASN A 712 30.72 -4.13 6.17
CA ASN A 712 30.46 -3.23 7.30
C ASN A 712 30.04 -4.07 8.53
N PRO A 713 30.98 -4.74 9.22
CA PRO A 713 30.65 -5.66 10.29
C PRO A 713 30.16 -4.87 11.52
N THR A 714 28.84 -4.91 11.76
CA THR A 714 28.21 -4.35 12.97
C THR A 714 27.98 -5.40 14.06
N ILE A 715 28.28 -6.67 13.78
CA ILE A 715 28.18 -7.78 14.72
C ILE A 715 29.27 -8.83 14.45
N THR A 716 29.77 -9.44 15.52
CA THR A 716 30.56 -10.67 15.46
C THR A 716 29.67 -11.84 15.83
N LEU A 717 29.57 -12.82 14.92
CA LEU A 717 28.82 -14.06 15.13
C LEU A 717 29.78 -15.18 15.56
N ASN A 718 29.25 -16.23 16.15
CA ASN A 718 29.94 -17.46 16.51
C ASN A 718 28.98 -18.65 16.36
N GLY A 719 29.22 -19.49 15.35
CA GLY A 719 28.35 -20.62 15.03
C GLY A 719 26.88 -20.24 14.85
N PRO A 720 26.52 -19.35 13.89
CA PRO A 720 25.13 -19.05 13.63
C PRO A 720 24.39 -20.30 13.10
N THR A 721 23.18 -20.55 13.57
CA THR A 721 22.42 -21.79 13.23
C THR A 721 21.04 -21.54 12.64
N GLY A 722 20.39 -20.41 12.95
CA GLY A 722 19.03 -20.09 12.51
C GLY A 722 18.95 -18.69 11.91
N ILE A 723 18.13 -18.52 10.87
CA ILE A 723 17.91 -17.26 10.16
C ILE A 723 16.42 -17.13 9.84
N ILE A 724 15.85 -15.95 10.07
CA ILE A 724 14.55 -15.54 9.52
C ILE A 724 14.60 -14.05 9.21
N LEU A 725 13.79 -13.58 8.25
CA LEU A 725 13.59 -12.17 7.97
C LEU A 725 12.20 -11.72 8.41
N ASP A 726 12.08 -10.46 8.81
CA ASP A 726 10.79 -9.79 8.93
C ASP A 726 10.28 -9.27 7.57
N ALA A 727 9.08 -8.68 7.55
CA ALA A 727 8.50 -8.14 6.32
C ALA A 727 9.27 -6.94 5.72
N ASP A 728 10.15 -6.29 6.48
CA ASP A 728 11.04 -5.21 6.00
C ASP A 728 12.44 -5.72 5.63
N SER A 729 12.63 -7.05 5.58
CA SER A 729 13.88 -7.74 5.27
C SER A 729 15.00 -7.53 6.31
N TYR A 730 14.67 -7.19 7.55
CA TYR A 730 15.64 -7.24 8.66
C TYR A 730 15.89 -8.69 9.09
N LEU A 731 17.17 -9.03 9.29
CA LEU A 731 17.64 -10.37 9.62
C LEU A 731 17.57 -10.61 11.13
N PHE A 732 16.98 -11.73 11.51
CA PHE A 732 17.03 -12.29 12.85
C PHE A 732 17.87 -13.56 12.82
N ILE A 733 18.93 -13.59 13.63
CA ILE A 733 19.94 -14.63 13.61
C ILE A 733 20.04 -15.27 14.99
N VAL A 734 20.05 -16.60 15.02
CA VAL A 734 20.41 -17.38 16.20
C VAL A 734 21.92 -17.56 16.22
N ASP A 735 22.59 -16.85 17.13
CA ASP A 735 24.04 -16.84 17.33
C ASP A 735 24.40 -17.90 18.39
N SER A 736 24.37 -19.18 17.97
CA SER A 736 24.21 -20.34 18.85
C SER A 736 25.32 -20.49 19.88
N ASN A 737 26.59 -20.40 19.48
CA ASN A 737 27.71 -20.56 20.41
C ASN A 737 27.86 -19.36 21.36
N ASN A 738 27.26 -18.22 21.02
CA ASN A 738 27.14 -17.07 21.90
C ASN A 738 25.82 -17.08 22.71
N ASN A 739 25.01 -18.14 22.63
CA ASN A 739 23.79 -18.35 23.41
C ASN A 739 22.78 -17.19 23.32
N ARG A 740 22.66 -16.55 22.15
CA ARG A 740 21.86 -15.34 21.99
C ARG A 740 21.14 -15.27 20.64
N ILE A 741 20.18 -14.36 20.55
CA ILE A 741 19.50 -14.00 19.30
C ILE A 741 19.80 -12.53 19.01
N VAL A 742 20.17 -12.25 17.77
CA VAL A 742 20.48 -10.89 17.29
C VAL A 742 19.55 -10.54 16.13
N GLY A 743 19.21 -9.25 16.01
CA GLY A 743 18.38 -8.73 14.92
C GLY A 743 19.04 -7.52 14.27
N SER A 744 18.90 -7.35 12.95
CA SER A 744 19.35 -6.16 12.25
C SER A 744 18.35 -5.00 12.36
N GLY A 745 18.84 -3.79 12.07
CA GLY A 745 18.06 -2.56 12.02
C GLY A 745 18.85 -1.47 11.27
N PRO A 746 18.30 -0.25 11.13
CA PRO A 746 18.94 0.87 10.42
C PRO A 746 20.36 1.22 10.92
N ASN A 747 20.64 0.97 12.21
CA ASN A 747 21.93 1.26 12.85
C ASN A 747 22.84 0.01 12.97
N GLY A 748 22.52 -1.07 12.25
CA GLY A 748 23.23 -2.35 12.34
C GLY A 748 22.54 -3.36 13.27
N PHE A 749 23.27 -4.41 13.63
CA PHE A 749 22.74 -5.49 14.46
C PHE A 749 22.74 -5.15 15.96
N ARG A 750 21.69 -5.59 16.66
CA ARG A 750 21.61 -5.57 18.12
C ARG A 750 21.28 -6.95 18.67
N CYS A 751 21.62 -7.17 19.94
CA CYS A 751 21.15 -8.35 20.65
C CYS A 751 19.71 -8.16 21.14
N LEU A 752 18.90 -9.21 21.00
CA LEU A 752 17.48 -9.23 21.38
C LEU A 752 17.22 -10.09 22.61
N VAL A 753 17.86 -11.27 22.67
CA VAL A 753 17.65 -12.28 23.73
C VAL A 753 18.99 -12.92 24.08
N GLY A 754 19.24 -13.23 25.35
CA GLY A 754 20.45 -13.94 25.79
C GLY A 754 21.71 -13.09 25.78
N CYS A 755 21.58 -11.77 25.90
CA CYS A 755 22.68 -10.81 25.64
C CYS A 755 23.85 -10.84 26.62
N SER A 756 23.72 -11.55 27.73
CA SER A 756 24.86 -11.86 28.61
C SER A 756 25.88 -12.78 27.94
N GLY A 757 25.48 -13.51 26.89
CA GLY A 757 26.30 -14.49 26.19
C GLY A 757 26.57 -15.78 26.97
N LEU A 758 26.07 -15.87 28.20
CA LEU A 758 26.28 -17.00 29.10
C LEU A 758 25.23 -18.07 28.83
N SER A 759 25.70 -19.29 28.59
CA SER A 759 24.84 -20.48 28.58
C SER A 759 24.21 -20.67 29.97
N GLY A 760 22.90 -20.90 30.01
CA GLY A 760 22.20 -21.20 31.24
C GLY A 760 20.73 -21.55 31.03
N SER A 761 20.05 -21.96 32.10
CA SER A 761 18.68 -22.50 32.06
C SER A 761 17.62 -21.57 32.67
N ALA A 762 18.01 -20.37 33.11
CA ALA A 762 17.08 -19.33 33.55
C ALA A 762 16.12 -18.92 32.43
N SER A 763 15.03 -18.23 32.77
CA SER A 763 14.02 -17.80 31.78
C SER A 763 14.55 -16.79 30.77
N ASP A 764 15.60 -16.05 31.12
CA ASP A 764 16.29 -15.04 30.30
C ASP A 764 17.59 -15.55 29.66
N GLN A 765 17.90 -16.83 29.83
CA GLN A 765 19.10 -17.47 29.31
C GLN A 765 18.72 -18.56 28.31
N LEU A 766 19.60 -18.74 27.32
CA LEU A 766 19.55 -19.81 26.35
C LEU A 766 20.83 -20.64 26.49
N SER A 767 20.80 -21.86 25.94
CA SER A 767 21.96 -22.75 25.85
C SER A 767 21.98 -23.37 24.46
N TYR A 768 22.97 -22.99 23.64
CA TYR A 768 23.13 -23.43 22.26
C TYR A 768 21.83 -23.39 21.43
N PRO A 769 21.07 -22.27 21.39
CA PRO A 769 19.80 -22.21 20.69
C PRO A 769 19.97 -22.61 19.21
N ALA A 770 19.01 -23.36 18.66
CA ALA A 770 19.14 -23.94 17.32
C ALA A 770 18.46 -23.10 16.22
N THR A 771 17.17 -22.78 16.39
CA THR A 771 16.40 -21.98 15.43
C THR A 771 15.29 -21.19 16.12
N LEU A 772 14.62 -20.30 15.38
CA LEU A 772 13.51 -19.49 15.86
C LEU A 772 12.39 -19.35 14.81
N SER A 773 11.18 -19.04 15.25
CA SER A 773 10.02 -18.72 14.40
C SER A 773 9.07 -17.75 15.11
N PHE A 774 8.27 -16.98 14.36
CA PHE A 774 7.34 -15.98 14.91
C PHE A 774 5.88 -16.43 14.81
N ASP A 775 5.06 -16.06 15.79
CA ASP A 775 3.60 -16.01 15.59
C ASP A 775 3.15 -14.70 14.95
N SER A 776 1.90 -14.62 14.50
CA SER A 776 1.32 -13.45 13.84
C SER A 776 1.25 -12.20 14.74
N TYR A 777 1.47 -12.37 16.05
CA TYR A 777 1.55 -11.28 17.03
C TYR A 777 2.98 -10.80 17.26
N GLY A 778 3.97 -11.41 16.59
CA GLY A 778 5.39 -11.08 16.75
C GLY A 778 6.06 -11.74 17.95
N ASN A 779 5.43 -12.70 18.64
CA ASN A 779 6.11 -13.46 19.69
C ASN A 779 7.11 -14.44 19.08
N MET A 780 8.26 -14.59 19.71
CA MET A 780 9.35 -15.42 19.23
C MET A 780 9.35 -16.77 19.93
N PHE A 781 9.33 -17.85 19.15
CA PHE A 781 9.52 -19.22 19.63
C PHE A 781 10.92 -19.68 19.27
N VAL A 782 11.67 -20.13 20.28
CA VAL A 782 13.09 -20.46 20.15
C VAL A 782 13.30 -21.88 20.61
N SER A 783 14.01 -22.66 19.80
CA SER A 783 14.47 -23.98 20.22
C SER A 783 15.73 -23.85 21.07
N ASP A 784 15.57 -23.96 22.39
CA ASP A 784 16.65 -23.88 23.38
C ASP A 784 17.29 -25.26 23.56
N TYR A 785 18.03 -25.66 22.51
CA TYR A 785 18.52 -27.02 22.28
C TYR A 785 19.31 -27.60 23.46
N GLY A 786 20.22 -26.83 24.06
CA GLY A 786 21.05 -27.29 25.18
C GLY A 786 20.27 -27.48 26.48
N ASN A 787 19.11 -26.84 26.60
CA ASN A 787 18.21 -26.97 27.76
C ASN A 787 17.02 -27.92 27.50
N ASN A 788 16.94 -28.56 26.33
CA ASN A 788 15.87 -29.50 25.97
C ASN A 788 14.46 -28.90 26.08
N ARG A 789 14.27 -27.67 25.61
CA ARG A 789 12.98 -26.97 25.70
C ARG A 789 12.72 -26.03 24.52
N ILE A 790 11.45 -25.67 24.31
CA ILE A 790 11.02 -24.57 23.45
C ILE A 790 10.64 -23.39 24.35
N GLN A 791 11.24 -22.23 24.10
CA GLN A 791 11.00 -20.99 24.83
C GLN A 791 10.15 -20.04 23.98
N LYS A 792 9.15 -19.40 24.59
CA LYS A 792 8.34 -18.33 23.98
C LYS A 792 8.68 -16.99 24.63
N PHE A 793 9.18 -16.05 23.82
CA PHE A 793 9.44 -14.67 24.21
C PHE A 793 8.31 -13.77 23.70
N ILE A 794 7.69 -13.02 24.61
CA ILE A 794 6.54 -12.18 24.29
C ILE A 794 7.01 -10.81 23.79
N LEU A 795 6.46 -10.34 22.67
CA LEU A 795 6.72 -8.98 22.16
C LEU A 795 6.21 -7.95 23.19
N SER A 796 7.11 -7.11 23.69
CA SER A 796 6.83 -6.18 24.80
C SER A 796 6.58 -4.76 24.35
N ALA A 797 7.30 -4.31 23.32
CA ALA A 797 7.10 -3.01 22.69
C ALA A 797 7.38 -3.13 21.20
N ASP A 798 6.48 -2.56 20.41
CA ASP A 798 6.58 -2.49 18.95
C ASP A 798 5.90 -1.20 18.47
N SER A 799 6.33 -0.08 19.05
CA SER A 799 5.84 1.25 18.71
C SER A 799 6.83 1.95 17.80
N CYS A 800 6.33 2.46 16.68
CA CYS A 800 7.08 3.30 15.75
C CYS A 800 7.14 4.78 16.22
N ASP A 801 6.62 5.06 17.42
CA ASP A 801 6.76 6.36 18.09
C ASP A 801 8.05 6.40 18.91
N GLU A 802 8.91 7.40 18.67
CA GLU A 802 10.04 7.72 19.54
C GLU A 802 9.55 8.22 20.90
N THR A 803 9.22 7.29 21.79
CA THR A 803 8.98 7.56 23.21
C THR A 803 9.89 6.66 24.04
N THR A 804 11.03 7.20 24.46
CA THR A 804 11.92 6.56 25.43
C THR A 804 11.29 6.61 26.83
N SER A 805 10.54 5.57 27.20
CA SER A 805 10.17 5.34 28.59
C SER A 805 11.36 4.77 29.36
N THR A 806 11.92 5.51 30.30
CA THR A 806 12.68 4.94 31.42
C THR A 806 11.67 4.48 32.49
N VAL A 807 11.70 3.19 32.84
CA VAL A 807 10.94 2.65 33.98
C VAL A 807 11.73 2.92 35.26
N ASP A 808 11.13 3.70 36.17
CA ASP A 808 11.53 3.85 37.57
C ASP A 808 10.82 2.77 38.42
N PRO A 809 11.43 2.17 39.47
CA PRO A 809 10.73 1.22 40.33
C PRO A 809 9.78 1.95 41.28
N THR A 810 8.58 1.39 41.41
CA THR A 810 7.61 1.58 42.51
C THR A 810 6.84 2.91 42.57
N THR A 811 5.72 2.92 41.83
CA THR A 811 4.38 3.45 42.20
C THR A 811 4.29 4.80 42.93
N THR A 812 3.88 5.85 42.23
CA THR A 812 2.56 6.54 42.37
C THR A 812 2.44 7.66 41.32
N GLN A 813 1.26 7.77 40.70
CA GLN A 813 0.95 8.70 39.60
C GLN A 813 1.06 10.19 39.98
N THR A 814 1.57 11.05 39.08
CA THR A 814 0.96 12.32 38.63
C THR A 814 1.75 12.94 37.45
N GLN A 815 1.06 13.74 36.63
CA GLN A 815 1.34 14.22 35.25
C GLN A 815 2.51 15.24 35.03
N LYS A 816 2.78 15.49 33.71
CA LYS A 816 3.45 16.64 33.01
C LYS A 816 4.98 16.58 32.79
N GLU A 817 5.62 17.06 31.71
CA GLU A 817 5.35 17.64 30.36
C GLU A 817 6.73 17.81 29.66
N HIS A 818 6.78 17.68 28.32
CA HIS A 818 7.62 18.36 27.26
C HIS A 818 9.14 18.72 27.40
N ILE A 819 9.89 18.62 26.26
CA ILE A 819 10.96 19.51 25.64
C ILE A 819 12.01 18.66 24.86
N THR A 820 12.13 18.64 23.51
CA THR A 820 12.73 19.53 22.45
C THR A 820 14.27 19.69 22.38
N SER A 821 14.79 19.65 21.13
CA SER A 821 16.18 19.71 20.61
C SER A 821 17.07 20.89 21.06
N THR A 822 18.39 20.67 21.22
CA THR A 822 19.42 21.69 21.62
C THR A 822 20.50 21.96 20.55
N GLU A 823 20.93 23.23 20.39
CA GLU A 823 21.97 23.71 19.45
C GLU A 823 23.32 24.08 20.14
N GLN A 824 24.45 23.91 19.43
CA GLN A 824 25.84 24.17 19.90
C GLN A 824 26.51 25.35 19.17
N ILE A 825 27.30 26.18 19.88
CA ILE A 825 28.13 27.26 19.31
C ILE A 825 29.63 26.94 19.47
N THR A 826 30.39 26.93 18.38
CA THR A 826 31.82 26.55 18.37
C THR A 826 32.73 27.76 18.10
N THR A 827 33.77 27.99 18.92
CA THR A 827 34.75 29.09 18.73
C THR A 827 36.04 28.65 18.01
N SER A 828 36.80 29.60 17.43
CA SER A 828 38.06 29.36 16.69
C SER A 828 39.24 28.88 17.57
N LYS A 829 40.13 28.06 16.95
CA LYS A 829 41.21 27.30 17.60
C LYS A 829 42.39 28.17 18.07
N THR A 830 42.81 28.03 19.34
CA THR A 830 43.97 28.75 19.91
C THR A 830 44.97 27.76 20.55
N LEU A 831 46.28 27.92 20.29
CA LEU A 831 47.35 26.98 20.72
C LEU A 831 48.24 27.58 21.82
N ILE A 832 48.49 26.87 22.92
CA ILE A 832 49.40 27.30 24.01
C ILE A 832 50.34 26.13 24.42
N THR A 833 51.65 26.35 24.46
CA THR A 833 52.68 25.34 24.77
C THR A 833 53.39 25.62 26.10
N SER A 834 53.41 24.67 27.05
CA SER A 834 54.15 24.81 28.32
C SER A 834 54.53 23.44 28.94
N GLN A 835 55.54 23.41 29.82
CA GLN A 835 56.11 22.16 30.37
C GLN A 835 55.30 21.55 31.54
N SER A 836 54.36 22.29 32.13
CA SER A 836 53.40 21.79 33.14
C SER A 836 52.11 22.65 33.12
N CYS A 837 50.94 22.00 33.08
CA CYS A 837 49.67 22.62 32.69
C CYS A 837 48.65 22.62 33.85
N PHE A 838 47.93 23.74 34.08
CA PHE A 838 46.88 23.92 35.10
C PHE A 838 45.56 24.44 34.46
N PRO A 839 44.38 24.23 35.07
CA PRO A 839 43.07 24.50 34.44
C PRO A 839 42.78 25.99 34.16
N PRO A 840 42.14 26.35 33.02
CA PRO A 840 41.79 27.73 32.65
C PRO A 840 40.56 28.29 33.40
N ARG A 841 40.39 29.62 33.40
CA ARG A 841 39.22 30.35 33.97
C ARG A 841 38.32 30.93 32.87
N ILE A 842 37.01 31.07 33.12
CA ILE A 842 36.01 31.67 32.20
C ILE A 842 35.24 32.79 32.93
N THR A 843 34.92 33.91 32.25
CA THR A 843 34.16 35.04 32.84
C THR A 843 33.04 35.52 31.89
N LEU A 844 31.86 35.86 32.39
CA LEU A 844 30.74 36.45 31.61
C LEU A 844 30.56 37.94 31.94
N ILE A 845 30.34 38.80 30.92
CA ILE A 845 30.14 40.26 31.11
C ILE A 845 28.91 40.75 30.31
N PRO A 846 27.90 41.36 30.96
CA PRO A 846 26.79 42.01 30.24
C PRO A 846 27.31 43.18 29.39
N SER A 847 26.85 43.32 28.14
CA SER A 847 27.32 44.36 27.20
C SER A 847 26.18 45.21 26.66
N THR A 848 26.45 46.49 26.44
CA THR A 848 25.47 47.47 25.92
C THR A 848 25.74 47.83 24.45
N SER A 849 26.55 47.05 23.73
CA SER A 849 27.01 47.39 22.37
C SER A 849 25.99 47.04 21.27
N THR A 850 25.93 47.86 20.23
CA THR A 850 25.00 47.74 19.09
C THR A 850 25.70 47.18 17.83
N LEU A 851 26.62 46.24 17.98
CA LEU A 851 27.40 45.67 16.87
C LEU A 851 26.55 44.76 15.96
N SER A 852 26.91 44.72 14.68
CA SER A 852 26.17 44.04 13.61
C SER A 852 26.18 42.52 13.78
N SER A 853 24.97 41.93 13.77
CA SER A 853 24.64 40.49 13.75
C SER A 853 25.05 39.63 14.97
N PRO A 854 24.42 39.80 16.14
CA PRO A 854 24.52 38.84 17.24
C PRO A 854 23.80 37.52 16.92
N ILE A 855 24.29 36.40 17.45
CA ILE A 855 23.63 35.09 17.32
C ILE A 855 22.40 35.08 18.23
N GLN A 856 21.22 34.77 17.68
CA GLN A 856 19.96 34.89 18.41
C GLN A 856 19.53 33.57 19.04
N PHE A 857 19.17 33.59 20.32
CA PHE A 857 18.61 32.44 21.04
C PHE A 857 17.28 32.81 21.68
N ARG A 858 16.35 31.85 21.74
CA ARG A 858 15.11 32.00 22.49
C ARG A 858 15.37 31.74 23.96
N ARG A 859 14.74 32.52 24.85
CA ARG A 859 14.95 32.39 26.29
C ARG A 859 14.55 31.01 26.85
N SER A 860 13.61 30.33 26.20
CA SER A 860 13.15 28.98 26.53
C SER A 860 14.09 27.85 26.09
N GLN A 861 15.19 28.15 25.39
CA GLN A 861 16.12 27.14 24.89
C GLN A 861 17.43 27.15 25.68
N ASP A 862 17.88 25.96 26.05
CA ASP A 862 19.23 25.73 26.56
C ASP A 862 20.24 25.90 25.41
N PHE A 863 21.43 26.41 25.70
CA PHE A 863 22.51 26.43 24.69
C PHE A 863 23.89 26.20 25.31
N TYR A 864 24.78 25.66 24.48
CA TYR A 864 26.15 25.30 24.85
C TYR A 864 27.15 26.20 24.12
N ILE A 865 28.16 26.68 24.84
CA ILE A 865 29.31 27.35 24.25
C ILE A 865 30.50 26.40 24.33
N VAL A 866 30.98 25.95 23.18
CA VAL A 866 32.12 25.05 23.05
C VAL A 866 33.33 25.84 22.61
N SER A 867 34.40 25.86 23.42
CA SER A 867 35.66 26.50 23.05
C SER A 867 36.80 25.52 22.88
N LEU A 868 37.39 25.45 21.68
CA LEU A 868 38.55 24.61 21.34
C LEU A 868 39.88 25.26 21.76
N ILE A 869 40.46 24.81 22.87
CA ILE A 869 41.77 25.23 23.40
C ILE A 869 42.72 24.02 23.36
N GLU A 870 43.77 24.05 22.54
CA GLU A 870 44.78 22.97 22.50
C GLU A 870 45.95 23.26 23.44
N LEU A 871 46.18 22.37 24.42
CA LEU A 871 47.31 22.39 25.35
C LEU A 871 48.20 21.17 25.08
N ASN A 872 49.49 21.37 24.83
CA ASN A 872 50.45 20.30 24.50
C ASN A 872 51.32 19.96 25.74
N CYS A 873 51.04 18.85 26.44
CA CYS A 873 51.70 18.46 27.71
C CYS A 873 52.07 16.95 27.72
N ASN A 874 53.08 16.54 28.50
CA ASN A 874 53.84 15.28 28.34
C ASN A 874 53.42 14.05 29.21
N THR A 875 52.27 14.07 29.91
CA THR A 875 51.78 12.93 30.73
C THR A 875 50.26 12.73 30.63
N SER A 876 49.77 11.48 30.79
CA SER A 876 48.36 11.06 30.60
C SER A 876 47.52 11.05 31.89
N ILE A 877 46.27 11.55 31.86
CA ILE A 877 45.29 11.54 32.98
C ILE A 877 43.80 11.53 32.49
N SER A 878 42.85 11.04 33.32
CA SER A 878 41.40 10.73 33.15
C SER A 878 40.37 11.90 33.33
N ILE A 879 39.05 11.65 33.06
CA ILE A 879 37.99 12.51 32.43
C ILE A 879 36.83 13.04 33.34
N ILE A 880 36.27 14.25 33.09
CA ILE A 880 34.88 14.76 33.36
C ILE A 880 34.42 15.72 32.22
N THR A 881 33.10 15.87 31.94
CA THR A 881 32.55 16.51 30.71
C THR A 881 31.62 17.75 30.80
N GLN A 882 31.27 18.38 31.94
CA GLN A 882 30.25 19.48 31.91
C GLN A 882 30.41 20.63 32.94
N TRP A 883 30.17 21.89 32.52
CA TRP A 883 30.17 23.10 33.38
C TRP A 883 28.79 23.76 33.41
N THR A 884 28.21 24.02 34.59
CA THR A 884 26.86 24.58 34.78
C THR A 884 26.90 25.94 35.48
N ILE A 885 26.21 26.96 34.94
CA ILE A 885 25.96 28.22 35.66
C ILE A 885 24.74 28.02 36.57
N THR A 886 24.90 28.20 37.88
CA THR A 886 23.77 28.21 38.83
C THR A 886 23.23 29.61 39.04
N ASN A 887 21.90 29.70 39.10
CA ASN A 887 21.04 30.89 39.06
C ASN A 887 21.59 32.12 39.82
N CYS A 888 21.90 33.19 39.10
CA CYS A 888 22.65 34.34 39.61
C CYS A 888 21.83 35.63 39.36
N THR A 889 20.98 36.03 40.30
CA THR A 889 19.97 37.09 40.08
C THR A 889 20.43 38.51 40.42
N SER A 890 21.64 38.73 40.95
CA SER A 890 22.24 40.07 41.00
C SER A 890 23.72 40.00 41.39
N ILE A 891 24.60 40.44 40.49
CA ILE A 891 26.07 40.59 40.65
C ILE A 891 26.85 39.27 40.57
N CYS A 892 27.05 38.78 39.33
CA CYS A 892 27.83 37.58 39.03
C CYS A 892 29.33 37.88 38.78
N SER A 893 29.91 38.81 39.54
CA SER A 893 31.29 39.26 39.32
C SER A 893 32.34 38.51 40.14
N ASN A 894 31.97 37.59 41.05
CA ASN A 894 32.93 36.81 41.80
C ASN A 894 32.36 35.46 42.24
N GLN A 895 33.06 34.40 41.86
CA GLN A 895 33.02 33.02 42.37
C GLN A 895 32.04 32.04 41.70
N ILE A 896 32.51 31.42 40.62
CA ILE A 896 32.25 29.99 40.39
C ILE A 896 33.53 29.28 40.88
N GLN A 897 33.44 28.61 42.03
CA GLN A 897 34.52 27.79 42.58
C GLN A 897 34.47 26.40 41.95
N VAL A 898 35.63 25.95 41.47
CA VAL A 898 35.86 24.65 40.83
C VAL A 898 36.27 23.66 41.92
N ASP A 899 35.56 22.54 42.04
CA ASP A 899 36.14 21.35 42.67
C ASP A 899 36.94 20.59 41.59
N SER A 900 38.17 20.25 41.95
CA SER A 900 39.27 20.02 41.03
C SER A 900 39.38 18.55 40.60
N THR A 901 39.24 18.27 39.29
CA THR A 901 40.23 17.50 38.47
C THR A 901 39.76 17.20 37.02
N ILE A 902 40.40 17.92 36.07
CA ILE A 902 40.83 17.54 34.69
C ILE A 902 39.82 17.64 33.51
N ILE A 903 40.37 18.09 32.37
CA ILE A 903 39.79 18.84 31.23
C ILE A 903 40.31 18.26 29.89
N THR A 904 39.48 18.27 28.84
CA THR A 904 39.83 18.08 27.41
C THR A 904 40.09 19.42 26.70
N THR A 905 40.64 19.37 25.49
CA THR A 905 40.90 20.55 24.63
C THR A 905 39.65 21.30 24.14
N SER A 906 38.47 21.02 24.71
CA SER A 906 37.27 21.81 24.54
C SER A 906 36.60 22.05 25.89
N ALA A 907 36.50 23.31 26.33
CA ALA A 907 35.68 23.65 27.50
C ALA A 907 34.26 23.97 27.03
N GLU A 908 33.27 23.24 27.54
CA GLU A 908 31.86 23.42 27.24
C GLU A 908 31.14 24.14 28.39
N LEU A 909 30.73 25.39 28.17
CA LEU A 909 29.92 26.11 29.13
C LEU A 909 28.44 25.93 28.78
N TYR A 910 27.70 25.22 29.63
CA TYR A 910 26.25 25.08 29.50
C TYR A 910 25.54 26.26 30.17
N ILE A 911 24.66 26.92 29.40
CA ILE A 911 23.80 27.99 29.88
C ILE A 911 22.35 27.47 29.82
N PRO A 912 21.72 27.20 30.99
CA PRO A 912 20.34 26.74 31.02
C PRO A 912 19.36 27.81 30.53
N ALA A 913 18.23 27.39 29.99
CA ALA A 913 17.11 28.23 29.60
C ALA A 913 16.71 29.14 30.77
N ARG A 914 16.27 30.35 30.44
CA ARG A 914 15.81 31.40 31.38
C ARG A 914 16.88 32.01 32.29
N THR A 915 18.12 31.51 32.27
CA THR A 915 19.27 32.04 33.06
C THR A 915 19.62 33.48 32.71
N LEU A 916 19.54 33.85 31.43
CA LEU A 916 19.78 35.22 30.96
C LEU A 916 18.46 35.96 30.72
N VAL A 917 18.41 37.26 31.07
CA VAL A 917 17.27 38.15 30.77
C VAL A 917 17.31 38.62 29.31
N TYR A 918 16.20 39.12 28.76
CA TYR A 918 16.17 39.62 27.38
C TYR A 918 17.18 40.74 27.16
N GLY A 919 18.00 40.65 26.12
CA GLY A 919 19.10 41.59 25.87
C GLY A 919 20.24 40.98 25.06
N ILE A 920 21.26 41.79 24.77
CA ILE A 920 22.50 41.36 24.10
C ILE A 920 23.60 41.17 25.16
N TYR A 921 24.35 40.09 25.06
CA TYR A 921 25.43 39.73 25.99
C TYR A 921 26.75 39.58 25.23
N GLU A 922 27.86 40.03 25.84
CA GLU A 922 29.22 39.73 25.37
C GLU A 922 29.81 38.60 26.21
N LEU A 923 30.00 37.45 25.59
CA LEU A 923 30.63 36.29 26.18
C LEU A 923 32.13 36.40 25.95
N LYS A 924 32.90 36.74 27.00
CA LYS A 924 34.34 36.98 26.91
C LYS A 924 35.13 35.84 27.56
N LEU A 925 35.65 34.93 26.74
CA LEU A 925 36.50 33.84 27.20
C LEU A 925 37.93 34.33 27.39
N THR A 926 38.41 34.41 28.63
CA THR A 926 39.79 34.80 28.96
C THR A 926 40.56 33.63 29.59
N VAL A 927 41.46 33.01 28.82
CA VAL A 927 42.31 31.92 29.28
C VAL A 927 43.56 32.51 29.92
N THR A 928 43.75 32.34 31.23
CA THR A 928 44.96 32.74 31.97
C THR A 928 45.56 31.52 32.66
N MET A 929 46.87 31.26 32.49
CA MET A 929 47.55 30.16 33.16
C MET A 929 47.79 30.48 34.65
N VAL A 930 47.36 29.59 35.55
CA VAL A 930 47.56 29.76 37.00
C VAL A 930 49.07 29.76 37.30
N ASN A 931 49.54 30.78 38.03
CA ASN A 931 50.95 31.12 38.33
C ASN A 931 51.82 31.69 37.19
N MET A 932 51.27 31.96 36.00
CA MET A 932 51.93 32.78 34.97
C MET A 932 50.95 33.78 34.34
N SER A 933 50.67 34.87 35.06
CA SER A 933 49.70 35.90 34.65
C SER A 933 50.05 36.65 33.35
N SER A 934 51.26 36.48 32.83
CA SER A 934 51.71 37.09 31.55
C SER A 934 51.22 36.36 30.30
N LEU A 935 50.70 35.13 30.42
CA LEU A 935 50.12 34.36 29.32
C LEU A 935 48.60 34.35 29.45
N THR A 936 47.98 35.37 28.85
CA THR A 936 46.51 35.54 28.82
C THR A 936 46.04 35.70 27.37
N SER A 937 45.11 34.86 26.92
CA SER A 937 44.43 35.00 25.62
C SER A 937 42.95 35.26 25.84
N THR A 938 42.34 36.17 25.05
CA THR A 938 40.93 36.54 25.21
C THR A 938 40.17 36.58 23.89
N LEU A 939 38.97 35.99 23.85
CA LEU A 939 38.05 35.98 22.72
C LEU A 939 36.63 36.41 23.16
N SER A 940 35.94 37.21 22.37
CA SER A 940 34.55 37.67 22.65
C SER A 940 33.55 37.18 21.59
N VAL A 941 32.36 36.74 22.02
CA VAL A 941 31.21 36.38 21.15
C VAL A 941 29.96 37.11 21.64
N TYR A 942 29.11 37.62 20.73
CA TYR A 942 27.88 38.34 21.10
C TYR A 942 26.63 37.49 20.85
N VAL A 943 25.78 37.38 21.87
CA VAL A 943 24.53 36.61 21.84
C VAL A 943 23.34 37.52 22.19
N GLN A 944 22.23 37.39 21.46
CA GLN A 944 20.99 38.12 21.73
C GLN A 944 19.87 37.18 22.16
N ILE A 945 19.29 37.43 23.33
CA ILE A 945 18.13 36.68 23.84
C ILE A 945 16.83 37.39 23.43
N THR A 946 16.03 36.77 22.57
CA THR A 946 14.77 37.33 22.03
C THR A 946 13.52 36.69 22.60
N SER A 947 12.37 37.37 22.48
CA SER A 947 11.11 37.05 23.18
C SER A 947 10.02 36.37 22.34
N THR A 948 10.35 35.74 21.22
CA THR A 948 9.32 35.17 20.33
C THR A 948 9.30 33.65 20.40
N GLY A 949 8.74 33.15 21.49
CA GLY A 949 8.38 31.75 21.70
C GLY A 949 6.88 31.56 21.83
N ILE A 950 6.06 32.30 21.07
CA ILE A 950 4.59 32.13 21.11
C ILE A 950 4.13 31.64 19.76
N THR A 951 3.75 30.37 19.68
CA THR A 951 3.10 29.79 18.50
C THR A 951 1.59 29.73 18.74
N PRO A 952 0.79 30.51 18.00
CA PRO A 952 -0.66 30.35 18.00
C PRO A 952 -1.01 29.02 17.33
N ASN A 953 -1.48 28.06 18.12
CA ASN A 953 -2.10 26.85 17.58
C ASN A 953 -3.60 27.08 17.51
N LEU A 954 -4.13 27.24 16.30
CA LEU A 954 -5.55 27.00 16.05
C LEU A 954 -5.75 25.50 15.94
N ILE A 955 -6.31 24.87 16.97
CA ILE A 955 -6.84 23.51 16.82
C ILE A 955 -8.26 23.62 16.29
N GLN A 956 -8.52 22.92 15.19
CA GLN A 956 -9.86 22.68 14.68
C GLN A 956 -10.43 21.47 15.42
N TYR A 957 -11.57 21.64 16.10
CA TYR A 957 -12.36 20.50 16.55
C TYR A 957 -13.21 19.98 15.39
N GLY A 958 -12.85 18.80 14.88
CA GLY A 958 -13.43 18.20 13.68
C GLY A 958 -12.37 17.89 12.62
N THR A 959 -12.77 17.17 11.58
CA THR A 959 -11.90 16.74 10.48
C THR A 959 -11.45 17.93 9.63
N SER A 960 -10.19 17.92 9.14
CA SER A 960 -9.64 18.93 8.22
C SER A 960 -10.38 19.02 6.87
N MET A 961 -11.27 18.04 6.62
CA MET A 961 -12.29 18.04 5.58
C MET A 961 -13.67 18.10 6.23
N ILE A 962 -14.48 19.08 5.87
CA ILE A 962 -15.83 19.24 6.42
C ILE A 962 -16.86 18.91 5.36
N THR A 963 -17.82 18.07 5.71
CA THR A 963 -18.91 17.65 4.83
C THR A 963 -20.11 18.57 4.99
N ARG A 964 -20.51 19.24 3.92
CA ARG A 964 -21.65 20.17 3.93
C ARG A 964 -22.95 19.40 4.23
N GLY A 965 -23.77 19.90 5.16
CA GLY A 965 -25.04 19.28 5.57
C GLY A 965 -25.00 18.48 6.87
N THR A 966 -23.81 18.21 7.43
CA THR A 966 -23.68 17.77 8.83
C THR A 966 -23.72 18.99 9.74
N GLN A 967 -24.48 18.95 10.84
CA GLN A 967 -24.48 20.02 11.84
C GLN A 967 -23.17 19.94 12.65
N GLN A 968 -22.07 20.32 12.00
CA GLN A 968 -20.73 20.40 12.57
C GLN A 968 -20.35 21.87 12.76
N ASP A 969 -20.14 22.23 14.01
CA ASP A 969 -19.68 23.54 14.43
C ASP A 969 -18.14 23.54 14.38
N LEU A 970 -17.56 24.40 13.54
CA LEU A 970 -16.11 24.58 13.47
C LEU A 970 -15.67 25.54 14.53
N GLU A 971 -15.23 25.02 15.67
CA GLU A 971 -14.67 25.84 16.74
C GLU A 971 -13.15 25.96 16.61
N PHE A 972 -12.67 27.20 16.55
CA PHE A 972 -11.26 27.58 16.53
C PHE A 972 -10.90 28.26 17.86
N ASP A 973 -10.10 27.60 18.71
CA ASP A 973 -9.74 28.15 20.03
C ASP A 973 -8.23 28.31 20.25
N PRO A 974 -7.59 29.38 19.76
CA PRO A 974 -6.20 29.69 20.08
C PRO A 974 -5.91 29.85 21.58
N GLY A 975 -6.91 30.10 22.44
CA GLY A 975 -6.67 30.38 23.86
C GLY A 975 -6.20 29.17 24.67
N THR A 976 -6.73 28.00 24.33
CA THR A 976 -6.45 26.76 25.06
C THR A 976 -5.19 26.05 24.54
N TYR A 977 -4.82 26.31 23.27
CA TYR A 977 -3.79 25.53 22.57
C TYR A 977 -2.55 26.30 22.16
N SER A 978 -2.57 27.63 22.21
CA SER A 978 -1.35 28.41 22.00
C SER A 978 -0.36 28.14 23.11
N ILE A 979 0.91 27.98 22.75
CA ILE A 979 1.99 27.70 23.70
C ILE A 979 2.84 28.95 23.81
N ASP A 980 2.95 29.49 25.02
CA ASP A 980 3.99 30.45 25.38
C ASP A 980 5.16 29.66 26.00
N TYR A 981 6.16 29.37 25.16
CA TYR A 981 7.34 28.58 25.54
C TYR A 981 8.14 29.23 26.68
N ASP A 982 7.90 30.51 27.00
CA ASP A 982 8.55 31.22 28.10
C ASP A 982 7.77 31.15 29.43
N ASN A 983 6.50 30.74 29.49
CA ASN A 983 5.70 30.78 30.73
C ASN A 983 4.93 29.50 31.12
N ASN A 984 5.06 28.40 30.37
CA ASN A 984 4.42 27.09 30.60
C ASN A 984 2.87 27.08 30.68
N VAL A 985 2.21 28.23 30.85
CA VAL A 985 0.75 28.38 30.86
C VAL A 985 0.41 29.63 30.05
N PHE A 986 -0.07 29.42 28.82
CA PHE A 986 -0.60 30.50 27.99
C PHE A 986 -1.93 30.98 28.59
N ASN A 987 -1.97 32.21 29.10
CA ASN A 987 -3.19 32.77 29.69
C ASN A 987 -3.94 33.61 28.66
N ALA A 988 -4.95 32.99 28.04
CA ALA A 988 -5.75 33.58 26.96
C ALA A 988 -6.39 34.94 27.31
N SER A 989 -6.74 35.17 28.59
CA SER A 989 -7.40 36.41 29.03
C SER A 989 -6.52 37.67 28.92
N ASN A 990 -5.19 37.50 28.85
CA ASN A 990 -4.23 38.60 28.71
C ASN A 990 -4.00 39.03 27.26
N TRP A 991 -4.67 38.41 26.29
CA TRP A 991 -4.47 38.65 24.87
C TRP A 991 -5.74 39.23 24.21
N ILE A 992 -5.54 39.91 23.10
CA ILE A 992 -6.59 40.42 22.21
C ILE A 992 -6.48 39.59 20.92
N TYR A 993 -7.62 39.07 20.46
CA TYR A 993 -7.70 38.20 19.29
C TYR A 993 -8.43 38.90 18.15
N GLU A 994 -7.88 38.78 16.94
CA GLU A 994 -8.49 39.25 15.70
C GLU A 994 -8.51 38.14 14.65
N TYR A 995 -9.66 37.87 14.03
CA TYR A 995 -9.83 36.77 13.08
C TYR A 995 -10.12 37.29 11.66
N TYR A 996 -9.60 36.57 10.66
CA TYR A 996 -9.68 36.87 9.24
C TYR A 996 -9.98 35.59 8.43
N CYS A 997 -10.69 35.70 7.30
CA CYS A 997 -11.00 34.57 6.41
C CYS A 997 -10.90 34.95 4.92
N ARG A 998 -10.49 34.02 4.05
CA ARG A 998 -10.54 34.13 2.58
C ARG A 998 -10.64 32.77 1.88
N ILE A 999 -10.87 32.79 0.55
CA ILE A 999 -10.72 31.61 -0.33
C ILE A 999 -9.24 31.49 -0.75
N TYR A 1000 -8.66 30.31 -0.61
CA TYR A 1000 -7.24 30.06 -0.90
C TYR A 1000 -6.96 30.14 -2.41
N GLY A 1001 -5.91 30.89 -2.81
CA GLY A 1001 -5.46 31.03 -4.20
C GLY A 1001 -5.85 32.33 -4.93
N LEU A 1002 -6.64 33.22 -4.33
CA LEU A 1002 -7.02 34.52 -4.92
C LEU A 1002 -6.50 35.68 -4.03
N TYR A 1003 -5.48 36.42 -4.51
CA TYR A 1003 -4.91 37.69 -3.97
C TYR A 1003 -4.10 37.64 -2.64
N MET A 1004 -3.35 38.70 -2.29
CA MET A 1004 -2.67 38.89 -0.99
C MET A 1004 -3.60 39.60 0.03
N PHE A 1005 -3.46 39.33 1.34
CA PHE A 1005 -4.27 39.99 2.39
C PHE A 1005 -4.10 41.53 2.33
N PRO A 1006 -5.19 42.32 2.29
CA PRO A 1006 -5.09 43.77 2.23
C PRO A 1006 -4.69 44.35 3.60
N ASN A 1007 -3.96 45.48 3.57
CA ASN A 1007 -3.56 46.27 4.73
C ASN A 1007 -4.72 46.54 5.70
N LEU A 1008 -4.41 46.48 7.00
CA LEU A 1008 -5.21 46.56 8.23
C LEU A 1008 -6.21 47.72 8.39
N GLN A 1009 -7.02 48.06 7.37
CA GLN A 1009 -8.04 49.09 7.44
C GLN A 1009 -9.39 48.57 6.92
N GLY A 1010 -10.11 47.84 7.78
CA GLY A 1010 -11.48 47.38 7.57
C GLY A 1010 -12.31 47.48 8.86
N SER A 1011 -13.59 47.80 8.73
CA SER A 1011 -14.54 48.10 9.82
C SER A 1011 -14.92 46.89 10.70
N LEU A 1012 -15.10 47.12 12.00
CA LEU A 1012 -15.44 46.15 13.06
C LEU A 1012 -16.91 45.73 13.11
N LEU A 1013 -17.19 44.45 13.39
CA LEU A 1013 -18.48 43.94 13.91
C LEU A 1013 -18.26 42.83 14.98
N SER A 1014 -19.24 42.64 15.88
CA SER A 1014 -19.13 41.83 17.11
C SER A 1014 -19.75 40.43 17.00
N ILE A 1015 -19.34 39.50 17.87
CA ILE A 1015 -19.61 38.04 17.79
C ILE A 1015 -21.07 37.64 18.06
N ASP A 1016 -21.91 38.54 18.58
CA ASP A 1016 -23.29 38.23 18.97
C ASP A 1016 -24.29 38.19 17.79
N ASP A 1017 -23.90 38.60 16.58
CA ASP A 1017 -24.78 38.68 15.41
C ASP A 1017 -24.98 37.32 14.66
N MET A 1018 -24.35 36.22 15.09
CA MET A 1018 -24.39 34.94 14.34
C MET A 1018 -25.56 34.01 14.68
N ARG A 1019 -26.53 34.41 15.50
CA ARG A 1019 -27.67 33.54 15.84
C ARG A 1019 -28.92 33.72 14.98
N ASN A 1020 -29.00 34.65 14.02
CA ASN A 1020 -30.32 34.90 13.43
C ASN A 1020 -30.43 35.50 12.01
N ASP A 1021 -29.54 35.19 11.06
CA ASP A 1021 -29.89 35.48 9.66
C ASP A 1021 -29.40 34.42 8.66
N SER A 1022 -30.34 33.70 8.06
CA SER A 1022 -30.13 32.59 7.13
C SER A 1022 -29.92 33.05 5.67
N LEU A 1023 -29.71 34.35 5.43
CA LEU A 1023 -29.71 34.93 4.08
C LEU A 1023 -28.38 35.52 3.61
N ASN A 1024 -27.32 35.60 4.43
CA ASN A 1024 -25.97 35.95 3.97
C ASN A 1024 -24.86 35.53 4.95
N PRO A 1025 -24.25 34.35 4.79
CA PRO A 1025 -23.02 34.02 5.50
C PRO A 1025 -21.81 34.64 4.79
N SER A 1026 -21.04 35.42 5.55
CA SER A 1026 -20.23 36.58 5.13
C SER A 1026 -18.79 36.29 4.67
N CYS A 1027 -18.51 35.09 4.12
CA CYS A 1027 -17.25 34.82 3.40
C CYS A 1027 -17.40 34.99 1.87
N LEU A 1028 -18.57 35.46 1.40
CA LEU A 1028 -19.04 35.32 0.01
C LEU A 1028 -18.99 36.57 -0.87
N SER A 1029 -18.59 37.75 -0.35
CA SER A 1029 -18.55 38.97 -1.18
C SER A 1029 -17.13 39.33 -1.61
N ASN A 1030 -16.90 39.38 -2.92
CA ASN A 1030 -15.60 39.63 -3.60
C ASN A 1030 -14.98 41.03 -3.36
N ARG A 1031 -15.23 41.71 -2.23
CA ARG A 1031 -14.70 43.05 -1.96
C ARG A 1031 -14.30 43.22 -0.49
N ALA A 1032 -12.98 43.25 -0.27
CA ALA A 1032 -12.24 43.52 0.98
C ALA A 1032 -12.41 42.46 2.09
N GLY A 1033 -11.28 42.00 2.65
CA GLY A 1033 -11.27 41.08 3.80
C GLY A 1033 -11.82 41.76 5.06
N TRP A 1034 -12.56 41.01 5.87
CA TRP A 1034 -13.20 41.52 7.09
C TRP A 1034 -12.39 41.16 8.34
N LYS A 1035 -12.42 42.06 9.32
CA LYS A 1035 -11.72 42.01 10.61
C LYS A 1035 -12.74 41.85 11.73
N PHE A 1036 -12.66 40.76 12.48
CA PHE A 1036 -13.36 40.61 13.76
C PHE A 1036 -12.40 41.02 14.87
N SER A 1037 -12.76 41.95 15.78
CA SER A 1037 -11.83 42.33 16.86
C SER A 1037 -12.51 42.56 18.21
N ASN A 1038 -11.72 42.31 19.27
CA ASN A 1038 -12.02 42.52 20.70
C ASN A 1038 -13.00 41.54 21.35
N SER A 1039 -12.84 40.25 21.07
CA SER A 1039 -13.44 39.19 21.88
C SER A 1039 -12.59 38.85 23.11
N ILE A 1040 -13.24 38.70 24.28
CA ILE A 1040 -12.62 38.08 25.49
C ILE A 1040 -12.63 36.55 25.35
N LYS A 1041 -13.50 36.02 24.48
CA LYS A 1041 -13.53 34.60 24.15
C LYS A 1041 -12.46 34.33 23.12
N SER A 1042 -11.57 33.41 23.46
CA SER A 1042 -10.51 32.93 22.59
C SER A 1042 -11.01 31.98 21.50
N SER A 1043 -12.27 31.54 21.55
CA SER A 1043 -12.84 30.63 20.56
C SER A 1043 -13.81 31.30 19.58
N LEU A 1044 -13.74 30.88 18.31
CA LEU A 1044 -14.62 31.29 17.22
C LEU A 1044 -15.29 30.06 16.60
N THR A 1045 -16.62 30.00 16.61
CA THR A 1045 -17.40 28.88 16.03
C THR A 1045 -18.02 29.25 14.69
N ILE A 1046 -17.76 28.49 13.63
CA ILE A 1046 -18.32 28.70 12.28
C ILE A 1046 -19.18 27.51 11.89
N LEU A 1047 -20.43 27.75 11.49
CA LEU A 1047 -21.33 26.69 11.06
C LEU A 1047 -20.90 26.14 9.68
N SER A 1048 -20.71 24.83 9.54
CA SER A 1048 -20.33 24.18 8.27
C SER A 1048 -21.22 24.58 7.07
N ASN A 1049 -22.52 24.79 7.30
CA ASN A 1049 -23.51 25.15 6.27
C ASN A 1049 -23.33 26.57 5.70
N SER A 1050 -22.49 27.40 6.32
CA SER A 1050 -22.19 28.77 5.89
C SER A 1050 -21.11 28.87 4.79
N LEU A 1051 -20.40 27.78 4.49
CA LEU A 1051 -19.27 27.72 3.54
C LEU A 1051 -19.66 27.04 2.21
N GLN A 1052 -18.99 27.37 1.10
CA GLN A 1052 -19.24 26.74 -0.21
C GLN A 1052 -18.49 25.41 -0.32
N SER A 1053 -19.14 24.39 -0.89
CA SER A 1053 -18.49 23.10 -1.13
C SER A 1053 -17.46 23.17 -2.25
N ASN A 1054 -16.54 22.20 -2.22
CA ASN A 1054 -15.42 22.02 -3.14
C ASN A 1054 -14.47 23.23 -3.24
N ARG A 1055 -14.32 23.96 -2.13
CA ARG A 1055 -13.39 25.09 -2.00
C ARG A 1055 -12.54 24.95 -0.74
N THR A 1056 -11.34 25.50 -0.81
CA THR A 1056 -10.42 25.61 0.34
C THR A 1056 -10.46 27.03 0.88
N TYR A 1057 -10.78 27.18 2.15
CA TYR A 1057 -10.78 28.44 2.87
C TYR A 1057 -9.53 28.56 3.74
N GLN A 1058 -8.96 29.76 3.83
CA GLN A 1058 -7.88 30.10 4.75
C GLN A 1058 -8.40 31.03 5.83
N PHE A 1059 -8.34 30.57 7.07
CA PHE A 1059 -8.64 31.35 8.27
C PHE A 1059 -7.34 31.74 8.96
N MET A 1060 -7.25 32.98 9.44
CA MET A 1060 -6.08 33.52 10.11
C MET A 1060 -6.50 34.19 11.42
N VAL A 1061 -5.76 33.97 12.50
CA VAL A 1061 -5.88 34.73 13.75
C VAL A 1061 -4.62 35.56 13.97
N TYR A 1062 -4.81 36.80 14.39
CA TYR A 1062 -3.78 37.68 14.89
C TYR A 1062 -4.03 37.93 16.39
N MET A 1063 -2.97 37.89 17.19
CA MET A 1063 -3.04 38.03 18.64
C MET A 1063 -2.05 39.08 19.13
N GLU A 1064 -2.49 39.95 20.03
CA GLU A 1064 -1.67 40.98 20.66
C GLU A 1064 -1.83 40.97 22.19
N ASN A 1065 -0.73 41.04 22.94
CA ASN A 1065 -0.77 40.99 24.39
C ASN A 1065 -1.22 42.34 24.98
N ARG A 1066 -2.22 42.32 25.86
CA ARG A 1066 -2.81 43.52 26.49
C ARG A 1066 -1.83 44.32 27.34
N ARG A 1067 -0.79 43.68 27.89
CA ARG A 1067 0.17 44.32 28.81
C ARG A 1067 1.49 44.68 28.13
N ASN A 1068 1.79 44.09 26.98
CA ASN A 1068 3.00 44.37 26.22
C ASN A 1068 2.75 44.24 24.71
N SER A 1069 2.50 45.37 24.05
CA SER A 1069 2.16 45.44 22.62
C SER A 1069 3.28 44.99 21.67
N SER A 1070 4.51 44.79 22.17
CA SER A 1070 5.60 44.20 21.37
C SER A 1070 5.47 42.67 21.25
N LEU A 1071 4.58 42.03 22.00
CA LEU A 1071 4.28 40.60 21.92
C LEU A 1071 3.06 40.40 21.02
N GLN A 1072 3.33 40.03 19.77
CA GLN A 1072 2.34 39.79 18.74
C GLN A 1072 2.57 38.42 18.10
N ALA A 1073 1.50 37.74 17.71
CA ALA A 1073 1.58 36.41 17.11
C ALA A 1073 0.45 36.20 16.09
N THR A 1074 0.74 35.48 14.99
CA THR A 1074 -0.23 35.20 13.92
C THR A 1074 -0.25 33.73 13.59
N GLY A 1075 -1.43 33.12 13.46
CA GLY A 1075 -1.62 31.72 13.09
C GLY A 1075 -2.65 31.56 11.98
N TYR A 1076 -2.57 30.47 11.21
CA TYR A 1076 -3.50 30.20 10.12
C TYR A 1076 -3.88 28.72 10.04
N VAL A 1077 -5.07 28.46 9.49
CA VAL A 1077 -5.59 27.11 9.22
C VAL A 1077 -6.27 27.08 7.85
N LEU A 1078 -6.01 26.02 7.09
CA LEU A 1078 -6.65 25.75 5.81
C LEU A 1078 -7.72 24.70 6.02
N VAL A 1079 -8.89 24.96 5.45
CA VAL A 1079 -10.08 24.14 5.63
C VAL A 1079 -10.67 23.82 4.27
N LYS A 1080 -10.69 22.53 3.89
CA LYS A 1080 -11.30 22.06 2.65
C LYS A 1080 -12.72 21.59 2.93
N VAL A 1081 -13.69 22.04 2.15
CA VAL A 1081 -15.11 21.62 2.29
C VAL A 1081 -15.44 20.67 1.14
N GLU A 1082 -15.85 19.44 1.45
CA GLU A 1082 -16.18 18.38 0.48
C GLU A 1082 -17.63 17.89 0.68
N ASP A 1083 -18.16 17.05 -0.21
CA ASP A 1083 -19.56 16.59 -0.21
C ASP A 1083 -19.70 15.04 -0.07
N THR A 1084 -18.89 14.37 0.79
CA THR A 1084 -18.88 12.89 0.90
C THR A 1084 -18.83 12.34 2.34
N GLN A 1085 -19.34 11.10 2.56
CA GLN A 1085 -19.56 10.41 3.86
C GLN A 1085 -18.72 9.09 3.98
N PRO A 1086 -18.21 8.67 5.17
CA PRO A 1086 -17.58 7.34 5.40
C PRO A 1086 -18.47 6.31 6.17
N GLN A 1087 -18.10 5.00 6.11
CA GLN A 1087 -18.88 3.79 6.52
C GLN A 1087 -18.88 3.43 8.03
N MET A 1088 -19.92 2.68 8.50
CA MET A 1088 -20.15 2.18 9.89
C MET A 1088 -20.42 0.65 9.94
N ILE A 1089 -20.14 -0.02 11.08
CA ILE A 1089 -20.43 -1.46 11.34
C ILE A 1089 -21.63 -1.62 12.30
N LEU A 1090 -22.56 -2.55 12.01
CA LEU A 1090 -23.77 -2.85 12.79
C LEU A 1090 -23.74 -4.31 13.30
N ILE A 1091 -24.22 -4.56 14.53
CA ILE A 1091 -24.39 -5.93 15.09
C ILE A 1091 -25.85 -6.09 15.53
N SER A 1092 -26.53 -7.16 15.11
CA SER A 1092 -27.92 -7.47 15.51
C SER A 1092 -28.06 -8.90 16.03
N CYS A 1093 -28.89 -9.09 17.05
CA CYS A 1093 -29.20 -10.40 17.68
C CYS A 1093 -30.71 -10.62 17.70
N VAL A 1094 -31.17 -11.80 17.31
CA VAL A 1094 -32.62 -12.12 17.25
C VAL A 1094 -32.92 -13.35 18.11
N ILE A 1095 -33.80 -13.21 19.10
CA ILE A 1095 -34.33 -14.33 19.91
C ILE A 1095 -35.74 -14.65 19.40
N TRP A 1096 -35.98 -15.88 18.94
CA TRP A 1096 -37.29 -16.30 18.44
C TRP A 1096 -38.12 -17.01 19.52
N THR A 1097 -39.29 -16.46 19.85
CA THR A 1097 -40.55 -17.20 20.06
C THR A 1097 -41.73 -16.23 20.23
N LEU A 1098 -42.95 -16.75 20.01
CA LEU A 1098 -44.19 -16.01 19.76
C LEU A 1098 -44.54 -14.99 20.86
N CYS A 1099 -44.50 -13.71 20.46
CA CYS A 1099 -44.98 -12.50 21.15
C CYS A 1099 -44.22 -12.07 22.43
N ILE A 1100 -42.94 -11.68 22.28
CA ILE A 1100 -42.22 -10.82 23.23
C ILE A 1100 -41.35 -9.81 22.44
N PRO A 1101 -41.17 -8.55 22.88
CA PRO A 1101 -40.38 -7.51 22.22
C PRO A 1101 -38.94 -7.92 21.91
N ASN A 1102 -38.47 -7.53 20.72
CA ASN A 1102 -37.09 -7.70 20.29
C ASN A 1102 -36.21 -6.67 21.01
N LEU A 1103 -35.00 -7.02 21.43
CA LEU A 1103 -33.99 -6.04 21.83
C LEU A 1103 -32.88 -6.02 20.79
N GLU A 1104 -32.51 -4.83 20.34
CA GLU A 1104 -31.35 -4.61 19.48
C GLU A 1104 -30.26 -3.89 20.28
N PHE A 1105 -29.01 -4.28 20.08
CA PHE A 1105 -27.89 -3.82 20.89
C PHE A 1105 -26.84 -3.20 19.96
N GLN A 1106 -26.40 -1.97 20.25
CA GLN A 1106 -25.35 -1.32 19.48
C GLN A 1106 -24.17 -0.99 20.40
N PHE A 1107 -22.99 -1.53 20.07
CA PHE A 1107 -21.76 -1.18 20.77
C PHE A 1107 -21.06 -0.05 20.05
N LEU A 1108 -20.92 1.08 20.73
CA LEU A 1108 -20.06 2.17 20.29
C LEU A 1108 -18.80 2.10 21.14
N ASN A 1109 -17.76 1.47 20.56
CA ASN A 1109 -16.47 1.21 21.17
C ASN A 1109 -16.50 0.20 22.35
N PRO A 1110 -15.99 -1.03 22.16
CA PRO A 1110 -16.13 -2.12 23.14
C PRO A 1110 -15.42 -1.88 24.49
N THR A 1111 -14.64 -0.80 24.64
CA THR A 1111 -13.93 -0.48 25.89
C THR A 1111 -14.57 0.63 26.73
N THR A 1112 -15.50 1.44 26.20
CA THR A 1112 -15.93 2.66 26.92
C THR A 1112 -17.42 2.98 26.94
N GLN A 1113 -18.23 2.55 25.96
CA GLN A 1113 -19.67 2.85 25.95
C GLN A 1113 -20.53 1.71 25.39
N VAL A 1114 -21.70 1.49 26.01
CA VAL A 1114 -22.70 0.52 25.54
C VAL A 1114 -24.05 1.23 25.38
N ALA A 1115 -24.68 1.08 24.20
CA ALA A 1115 -26.01 1.59 23.91
C ALA A 1115 -27.02 0.45 23.69
N LEU A 1116 -28.15 0.53 24.40
CA LEU A 1116 -29.17 -0.51 24.45
C LEU A 1116 -30.49 -0.01 23.84
N PHE A 1117 -31.12 -0.83 22.99
CA PHE A 1117 -32.43 -0.55 22.41
C PHE A 1117 -33.40 -1.71 22.59
N SER A 1118 -34.68 -1.39 22.71
CA SER A 1118 -35.75 -2.37 22.68
C SER A 1118 -36.79 -1.99 21.63
N ILE A 1119 -37.07 -2.93 20.73
CA ILE A 1119 -37.96 -2.77 19.58
C ILE A 1119 -39.16 -3.71 19.75
N CYS A 1120 -40.33 -3.12 19.93
CA CYS A 1120 -41.59 -3.87 19.91
C CYS A 1120 -41.98 -4.16 18.45
N ASN A 1121 -41.99 -5.45 18.07
CA ASN A 1121 -42.49 -5.89 16.76
C ASN A 1121 -43.94 -6.38 16.91
N GLY A 1122 -44.90 -5.49 16.68
CA GLY A 1122 -46.34 -5.78 16.78
C GLY A 1122 -47.19 -4.50 16.85
N ASN A 1123 -48.45 -4.62 17.28
CA ASN A 1123 -49.31 -3.46 17.49
C ASN A 1123 -48.99 -2.79 18.84
N CYS A 1124 -47.95 -1.96 18.85
CA CYS A 1124 -47.36 -1.36 20.05
C CYS A 1124 -48.17 -0.17 20.63
N THR A 1125 -49.35 0.10 20.08
CA THR A 1125 -50.23 1.22 20.47
C THR A 1125 -50.96 1.01 21.80
N ILE A 1126 -50.90 -0.21 22.36
CA ILE A 1126 -51.63 -0.63 23.57
C ILE A 1126 -50.72 -0.74 24.82
N ILE A 1127 -49.42 -0.42 24.70
CA ILE A 1127 -48.47 -0.47 25.81
C ILE A 1127 -48.76 0.68 26.77
N GLN A 1128 -49.00 0.36 28.06
CA GLN A 1128 -49.22 1.37 29.09
C GLN A 1128 -47.91 1.88 29.71
N ASN A 1129 -46.96 0.99 29.99
CA ASN A 1129 -45.69 1.37 30.62
C ASN A 1129 -44.54 0.42 30.23
N ILE A 1130 -43.31 0.94 30.20
CA ILE A 1130 -42.08 0.18 29.97
C ILE A 1130 -41.11 0.48 31.12
N THR A 1131 -40.71 -0.54 31.87
CA THR A 1131 -39.80 -0.41 33.01
C THR A 1131 -38.51 -1.16 32.75
N TRP A 1132 -37.36 -0.53 33.03
CA TRP A 1132 -36.04 -1.15 32.91
C TRP A 1132 -35.47 -1.44 34.30
N ASN A 1133 -35.15 -2.71 34.54
CA ASN A 1133 -34.44 -3.16 35.73
C ASN A 1133 -33.03 -3.62 35.32
N ILE A 1134 -32.02 -3.03 35.95
CA ILE A 1134 -30.62 -3.35 35.68
C ILE A 1134 -30.06 -4.04 36.89
N TYR A 1135 -29.42 -5.18 36.69
CA TYR A 1135 -28.79 -5.97 37.74
C TYR A 1135 -27.33 -6.19 37.41
N TYR A 1136 -26.51 -6.30 38.44
CA TYR A 1136 -25.11 -6.67 38.32
C TYR A 1136 -24.78 -7.82 39.29
N SER A 1137 -23.72 -8.56 38.99
CA SER A 1137 -23.25 -9.66 39.83
C SER A 1137 -21.72 -9.74 39.82
N THR A 1138 -21.13 -10.08 40.96
CA THR A 1138 -19.70 -10.41 41.09
C THR A 1138 -19.56 -11.93 41.22
N MET A 1139 -18.76 -12.58 40.37
CA MET A 1139 -18.58 -14.04 40.46
C MET A 1139 -17.96 -14.43 41.80
N ASN A 1140 -18.67 -15.23 42.60
CA ASN A 1140 -18.15 -15.83 43.82
C ASN A 1140 -17.95 -17.34 43.56
N SER A 1141 -16.71 -17.82 43.71
CA SER A 1141 -16.23 -19.11 43.19
C SER A 1141 -16.69 -20.36 43.97
N SER A 1142 -17.78 -20.29 44.73
CA SER A 1142 -18.15 -21.38 45.67
C SER A 1142 -19.63 -21.77 45.75
N SER A 1143 -20.53 -21.25 44.90
CA SER A 1143 -21.92 -21.75 44.84
C SER A 1143 -22.50 -21.71 43.43
N ASN A 1144 -23.15 -22.80 43.00
CA ASN A 1144 -23.80 -22.97 41.67
C ASN A 1144 -25.05 -22.08 41.43
N TYR A 1145 -25.18 -20.95 42.14
CA TYR A 1145 -26.26 -19.97 41.92
C TYR A 1145 -25.68 -18.55 41.92
N THR A 1146 -25.86 -17.82 40.81
CA THR A 1146 -25.48 -16.41 40.68
C THR A 1146 -26.56 -15.52 41.29
N GLN A 1147 -26.22 -14.79 42.36
CA GLN A 1147 -27.14 -13.88 43.03
C GLN A 1147 -27.09 -12.50 42.37
N TRP A 1148 -28.18 -12.09 41.72
CA TRP A 1148 -28.28 -10.81 41.00
C TRP A 1148 -28.68 -9.67 41.93
N ILE A 1149 -27.90 -8.58 41.95
CA ILE A 1149 -28.17 -7.39 42.77
C ILE A 1149 -28.82 -6.33 41.87
N LEU A 1150 -30.02 -5.87 42.24
CA LEU A 1150 -30.72 -4.79 41.52
C LEU A 1150 -29.99 -3.46 41.75
N PHE A 1151 -29.63 -2.78 40.66
CA PHE A 1151 -28.97 -1.50 40.69
C PHE A 1151 -30.00 -0.40 41.02
N ASN A 1152 -29.97 0.12 42.25
CA ASN A 1152 -30.93 1.11 42.72
C ASN A 1152 -30.27 2.51 42.80
N GLN A 1153 -30.84 3.51 42.12
CA GLN A 1153 -30.25 4.84 41.85
C GLN A 1153 -30.07 5.77 43.08
N THR A 1154 -30.14 5.28 44.30
CA THR A 1154 -30.10 6.13 45.51
C THR A 1154 -28.74 6.24 46.18
N SER A 1155 -27.66 5.69 45.61
CA SER A 1155 -26.31 5.76 46.20
C SER A 1155 -25.30 6.44 45.27
N SER A 1156 -24.70 7.50 45.79
CA SER A 1156 -23.77 8.46 45.21
C SER A 1156 -22.42 7.87 44.75
N TYR A 1157 -22.38 7.19 43.61
CA TYR A 1157 -21.15 7.05 42.84
C TYR A 1157 -21.17 8.07 41.70
N GLU A 1158 -20.51 9.21 41.92
CA GLU A 1158 -20.23 10.22 40.91
C GLU A 1158 -19.30 9.61 39.86
N ASN A 1159 -19.85 9.26 38.68
CA ASN A 1159 -19.20 9.23 37.35
C ASN A 1159 -19.87 8.28 36.34
N ILE A 1160 -21.18 8.05 36.41
CA ILE A 1160 -21.91 7.41 35.30
C ILE A 1160 -23.25 8.15 35.12
N TRP A 1161 -23.34 8.97 34.07
CA TRP A 1161 -24.57 9.67 33.70
C TRP A 1161 -25.49 8.74 32.90
N LEU A 1162 -26.72 8.56 33.36
CA LEU A 1162 -27.77 7.84 32.65
C LEU A 1162 -28.78 8.87 32.10
N PHE A 1163 -28.90 8.99 30.78
CA PHE A 1163 -30.00 9.71 30.15
C PHE A 1163 -31.22 8.79 30.03
N GLY A 1164 -32.37 9.26 30.53
CA GLY A 1164 -33.68 8.65 30.27
C GLY A 1164 -34.48 8.31 31.54
N MET A 1165 -35.08 9.31 32.19
CA MET A 1165 -36.25 9.09 33.04
C MET A 1165 -37.46 9.87 32.53
N ASN A 1166 -38.57 9.13 32.39
CA ASN A 1166 -39.97 9.52 32.25
C ASN A 1166 -40.30 10.61 31.23
N THR A 1167 -40.52 10.20 29.98
CA THR A 1167 -41.23 11.02 28.99
C THR A 1167 -42.43 10.26 28.44
N SER A 1168 -43.61 10.86 28.60
CA SER A 1168 -44.92 10.29 28.31
C SER A 1168 -45.35 10.36 26.82
N ASN A 1169 -44.41 10.36 25.87
CA ASN A 1169 -44.73 10.40 24.43
C ASN A 1169 -43.87 9.43 23.63
N PHE A 1170 -44.55 8.54 22.90
CA PHE A 1170 -43.99 7.30 22.32
C PHE A 1170 -43.50 7.47 20.88
N THR A 1171 -42.21 7.22 20.66
CA THR A 1171 -41.60 6.78 19.39
C THR A 1171 -40.57 5.68 19.68
N ALA A 1172 -40.40 4.72 18.77
CA ALA A 1172 -39.86 3.37 18.99
C ALA A 1172 -38.35 3.21 19.28
N THR A 1173 -37.69 4.18 19.92
CA THR A 1173 -36.27 4.07 20.27
C THR A 1173 -35.95 4.87 21.54
N ASN A 1174 -35.74 4.15 22.65
CA ASN A 1174 -35.12 4.72 23.86
C ASN A 1174 -33.69 4.19 23.95
N GLN A 1175 -32.74 5.10 24.23
CA GLN A 1175 -31.31 4.83 24.33
C GLN A 1175 -30.84 4.94 25.77
N LEU A 1176 -30.07 3.96 26.25
CA LEU A 1176 -29.37 4.02 27.53
C LEU A 1176 -27.87 3.99 27.29
N PHE A 1177 -27.13 4.96 27.85
CA PHE A 1177 -25.66 5.02 27.76
C PHE A 1177 -25.02 4.62 29.09
N LEU A 1178 -24.11 3.66 29.06
CA LEU A 1178 -23.27 3.28 30.20
C LEU A 1178 -21.81 3.64 29.91
N LEU A 1179 -21.24 4.51 30.73
CA LEU A 1179 -19.83 4.88 30.69
C LEU A 1179 -19.05 4.08 31.74
N ASN A 1180 -18.15 3.21 31.27
CA ASN A 1180 -17.07 2.58 32.03
C ASN A 1180 -17.43 1.69 33.25
N PRO A 1181 -18.02 0.49 33.07
CA PRO A 1181 -18.35 -0.38 34.20
C PRO A 1181 -17.23 -1.40 34.48
N GLN A 1182 -16.56 -1.29 35.63
CA GLN A 1182 -15.57 -2.25 36.15
C GLN A 1182 -16.18 -3.60 36.61
N ILE A 1183 -17.41 -3.93 36.19
CA ILE A 1183 -18.14 -5.13 36.63
C ILE A 1183 -18.36 -6.04 35.41
N ASN A 1184 -17.99 -7.32 35.54
CA ASN A 1184 -17.91 -8.24 34.41
C ASN A 1184 -19.24 -8.89 34.02
N LEU A 1185 -20.21 -9.02 34.94
CA LEU A 1185 -21.54 -9.60 34.65
C LEU A 1185 -22.67 -8.61 34.85
N TRP A 1186 -23.45 -8.42 33.79
CA TRP A 1186 -24.64 -7.58 33.79
C TRP A 1186 -25.87 -8.36 33.32
N ARG A 1187 -27.01 -8.00 33.90
CA ARG A 1187 -28.33 -8.47 33.49
C ARG A 1187 -29.25 -7.27 33.31
N PHE A 1188 -29.83 -7.16 32.13
CA PHE A 1188 -30.78 -6.11 31.79
C PHE A 1188 -32.14 -6.75 31.57
N GLU A 1189 -33.13 -6.33 32.33
CA GLU A 1189 -34.51 -6.78 32.23
C GLU A 1189 -35.39 -5.60 31.83
N VAL A 1190 -36.22 -5.80 30.82
CA VAL A 1190 -37.21 -4.81 30.39
C VAL A 1190 -38.60 -5.41 30.53
N ILE A 1191 -39.52 -4.65 31.11
CA ILE A 1191 -40.87 -5.07 31.48
C ILE A 1191 -41.86 -4.16 30.79
N TYR A 1192 -42.73 -4.75 29.97
CA TYR A 1192 -43.81 -4.08 29.25
C TYR A 1192 -45.13 -4.39 29.94
N THR A 1193 -45.84 -3.32 30.32
CA THR A 1193 -47.15 -3.40 30.98
C THR A 1193 -48.24 -3.05 29.99
N PHE A 1194 -49.20 -3.95 29.82
CA PHE A 1194 -50.40 -3.80 29.00
C PHE A 1194 -51.63 -3.72 29.93
N PRO A 1195 -52.81 -3.27 29.44
CA PRO A 1195 -54.01 -3.09 30.27
C PRO A 1195 -54.49 -4.35 31.02
N SER A 1196 -54.14 -5.55 30.55
CA SER A 1196 -54.54 -6.83 31.15
C SER A 1196 -53.40 -7.81 31.42
N GLU A 1197 -52.17 -7.53 30.97
CA GLU A 1197 -51.04 -8.48 31.02
C GLU A 1197 -49.69 -7.75 31.19
N ILE A 1198 -48.68 -8.47 31.68
CA ILE A 1198 -47.29 -8.00 31.81
C ILE A 1198 -46.38 -8.97 31.08
N SER A 1199 -45.51 -8.44 30.22
CA SER A 1199 -44.50 -9.22 29.48
C SER A 1199 -43.11 -8.72 29.83
N SER A 1200 -42.19 -9.62 30.17
CA SER A 1200 -40.81 -9.27 30.49
C SER A 1200 -39.82 -10.05 29.63
N SER A 1201 -38.72 -9.40 29.28
CA SER A 1201 -37.58 -10.01 28.59
C SER A 1201 -36.29 -9.60 29.29
N SER A 1202 -35.35 -10.53 29.42
CA SER A 1202 -34.07 -10.23 30.06
C SER A 1202 -32.88 -10.78 29.27
N LEU A 1203 -31.83 -9.96 29.13
CA LEU A 1203 -30.55 -10.35 28.54
C LEU A 1203 -29.46 -10.33 29.61
N ASN A 1204 -28.68 -11.41 29.67
CA ASN A 1204 -27.46 -11.50 30.48
C ASN A 1204 -26.26 -11.45 29.54
N PHE A 1205 -25.25 -10.64 29.84
CA PHE A 1205 -24.01 -10.65 29.08
C PHE A 1205 -22.77 -10.35 29.94
N ILE A 1206 -21.61 -10.75 29.40
CA ILE A 1206 -20.28 -10.49 29.97
C ILE A 1206 -19.57 -9.51 29.05
N ILE A 1207 -19.01 -8.45 29.60
CA ILE A 1207 -18.24 -7.47 28.81
C ILE A 1207 -16.98 -8.18 28.26
N ASN A 1208 -16.73 -8.04 26.95
CA ASN A 1208 -15.66 -8.71 26.18
C ASN A 1208 -15.84 -10.20 25.85
N GLN A 1209 -17.05 -10.75 25.96
CA GLN A 1209 -17.38 -12.04 25.32
C GLN A 1209 -18.74 -11.97 24.60
N PRO A 1210 -18.88 -12.58 23.41
CA PRO A 1210 -20.17 -12.63 22.73
C PRO A 1210 -21.19 -13.42 23.58
N PRO A 1211 -22.47 -13.00 23.60
CA PRO A 1211 -23.48 -13.58 24.47
C PRO A 1211 -23.71 -15.06 24.14
N VAL A 1212 -23.70 -15.92 25.17
CA VAL A 1212 -23.70 -17.39 25.00
C VAL A 1212 -25.10 -17.97 24.72
N ASN A 1213 -26.17 -17.17 24.84
CA ASN A 1213 -27.55 -17.61 24.56
C ASN A 1213 -28.25 -16.67 23.57
N GLY A 1214 -28.36 -17.11 22.31
CA GLY A 1214 -29.12 -16.47 21.23
C GLY A 1214 -28.22 -16.04 20.06
N SER A 1215 -28.53 -16.51 18.86
CA SER A 1215 -27.73 -16.30 17.63
C SER A 1215 -27.56 -14.82 17.27
N CYS A 1216 -26.31 -14.37 17.18
CA CYS A 1216 -25.90 -13.08 16.61
C CYS A 1216 -25.02 -13.33 15.38
N SER A 1217 -25.26 -12.62 14.27
CA SER A 1217 -24.32 -12.53 13.13
C SER A 1217 -23.76 -11.12 13.03
N ILE A 1218 -22.43 -11.01 12.87
CA ILE A 1218 -21.74 -9.76 12.61
C ILE A 1218 -21.65 -9.61 11.09
N THR A 1219 -22.20 -8.52 10.54
CA THR A 1219 -22.01 -8.16 9.13
C THR A 1219 -21.30 -6.81 9.06
N PRO A 1220 -20.11 -6.73 8.45
CA PRO A 1220 -19.53 -5.44 8.08
C PRO A 1220 -20.34 -4.86 6.90
N LEU A 1221 -20.56 -3.54 6.92
CA LEU A 1221 -21.19 -2.79 5.83
C LEU A 1221 -20.13 -2.10 4.98
#